data_AF-A0A9X2S7W7-F1
#
_entry.id   AF-A0A9X2S7W7-F1
#
_cell.length_a   1.000
_cell.length_b   1.000
_cell.length_c   1.000
_cell.angle_alpha   90.00
_cell.angle_beta   90.00
_cell.angle_gamma   90.00
#
_symmetry.space_group_name_H-M   'P 1'
#
loop_
_entity.id
_entity.type
_entity.pdbx_description
1 polymer ?
#
loop_
_entity_poly.entity_id
_entity_poly.type
_entity_poly.pdbx_seq_one_letter_code
_entity_poly.pdbx_strand_id
1 'polypeptide(L)'
;MNKKSLLAACLTLTLCVTASLQWAKSSETAAAQEEIQIVIEGEPLALSTPAFIENGSTLVPVREIAEALGADVTYDEMQDGERTVRLKRGEREAVLTIGSSVMTVGSKKVTLAAEPRTVQSVTMVPLRAISESLGTVVTWDGIKRIVAIDEPLQLPAIGSEKKLAELLRELADRNSYSYLAREGGAVTETQASADKGAAAPEAATAADGSDYGGSADAGDDYSKTNVQVEGVDEADWVKTDGDYIYQISGSRVMIADISDPAKPRLAAELEYAKEEGFQPHQLYIDDARLIVIGTKQIYDAPAVPMEGEAADSGGAAERPAADGAAAASGASADIAVSGKMAILPYFHKSMVKTYVYDLGNEGKPALVRQLEQEGSYLSSRKIGEALYIVTNKYSYNYGIYDLPAGKSDLETARELASSFEPLYRDTAVSDEPQTVKLSDIRYFPEPADSSMMMVGAVDLGDSEGTLQVSAYFGAGGTIYASQKNLYAAQSVFTEDGSTYKQETKLHKFRLDNGSITYISEGSVPGALLNQFSMDEHEGYFRVALTNGNMWATGEAGSTNNVYVLNEKMETVGKLEGLAPGERIYSVRFMGDRAYMVTFRNVDPLFAIDLGNPAKPEVLGQLKIPGYSDYLHPYDENHLIGFGKETIELPSKGMGPDETMAFYQGMKIALFDVTDVTKPKELFKEIIGDRGTHSELLSDHKALLFSKEKGLLAFPVELHEIKNKEQLADGSFPAYGEFTYQGAYIYGIDLTKGFQLRGRISHLSDEDLRKSGQYGYDYAKTVRRILYAGDTLYTLSDAMLKANRMDSLEERGSLAYPADPESGNGYGYGQKPMPIDIMPSVTAE
;
A
#
# COMPACT_ATOMS: atom_id res chain seq x y z
N MET A 1 -64.48 -26.81 52.80
CA MET A 1 -63.24 -27.29 52.14
C MET A 1 -63.60 -27.88 50.81
N ASN A 2 -63.91 -26.98 49.88
CA ASN A 2 -64.62 -27.23 48.64
C ASN A 2 -65.05 -25.87 48.13
N LYS A 3 -65.07 -25.74 46.80
CA LYS A 3 -66.18 -25.20 46.00
C LYS A 3 -66.91 -23.94 46.48
N LYS A 4 -67.14 -23.11 45.44
CA LYS A 4 -68.28 -22.23 45.18
C LYS A 4 -68.12 -20.81 45.74
N SER A 5 -67.82 -19.82 44.89
CA SER A 5 -68.63 -19.22 43.81
C SER A 5 -69.66 -18.22 44.31
N LEU A 6 -69.78 -17.14 43.52
CA LEU A 6 -71.01 -16.58 42.94
C LEU A 6 -71.47 -15.18 43.44
N LEU A 7 -71.80 -14.34 42.43
CA LEU A 7 -72.58 -13.09 42.40
C LEU A 7 -71.91 -11.79 42.90
N ALA A 8 -72.16 -10.58 42.36
CA ALA A 8 -72.90 -10.05 41.19
C ALA A 8 -72.78 -8.50 41.28
N ALA A 9 -72.46 -7.77 40.21
CA ALA A 9 -73.34 -7.20 39.17
C ALA A 9 -73.86 -5.77 39.46
N CYS A 10 -73.73 -4.90 38.44
CA CYS A 10 -74.67 -3.86 38.01
C CYS A 10 -74.37 -3.59 36.52
N LEU A 11 -75.24 -3.96 35.55
CA LEU A 11 -76.38 -3.18 34.99
C LEU A 11 -75.92 -1.83 34.43
N THR A 12 -76.11 -1.42 33.16
CA THR A 12 -77.17 -1.65 32.15
C THR A 12 -76.64 -1.26 30.74
N LEU A 13 -76.70 -2.15 29.72
CA LEU A 13 -77.71 -2.26 28.63
C LEU A 13 -77.81 -1.01 27.72
N THR A 14 -77.64 -1.05 26.39
CA THR A 14 -78.29 -1.91 25.36
C THR A 14 -77.46 -1.71 24.05
N LEU A 15 -76.83 -2.66 23.34
CA LEU A 15 -77.16 -3.98 22.74
C LEU A 15 -78.10 -3.92 21.50
N CYS A 16 -77.56 -4.30 20.33
CA CYS A 16 -78.15 -5.07 19.20
C CYS A 16 -77.56 -4.56 17.84
N VAL A 17 -77.05 -5.38 16.90
CA VAL A 17 -77.13 -6.83 16.70
C VAL A 17 -76.06 -7.27 15.67
N THR A 18 -75.37 -8.37 16.02
CA THR A 18 -74.69 -9.42 15.21
C THR A 18 -73.74 -9.02 14.07
N ALA A 19 -72.43 -9.22 14.19
CA ALA A 19 -71.69 -10.49 14.11
C ALA A 19 -71.63 -11.09 12.69
N SER A 20 -70.52 -10.80 12.00
CA SER A 20 -69.90 -11.68 11.02
C SER A 20 -68.39 -11.44 11.04
N LEU A 21 -67.63 -12.53 11.17
CA LEU A 21 -66.18 -12.63 11.00
C LEU A 21 -65.66 -11.68 9.92
N GLN A 22 -64.70 -10.83 10.27
CA GLN A 22 -63.79 -10.24 9.32
C GLN A 22 -62.36 -10.44 9.84
N TRP A 23 -61.61 -11.24 9.07
CA TRP A 23 -60.16 -11.16 9.03
C TRP A 23 -59.74 -9.70 8.98
N ALA A 24 -59.26 -9.15 10.09
CA ALA A 24 -58.41 -7.98 10.03
C ALA A 24 -57.11 -8.47 9.37
N LYS A 25 -56.95 -8.18 8.08
CA LYS A 25 -55.64 -8.19 7.43
C LYS A 25 -54.70 -7.40 8.35
N SER A 26 -53.75 -8.08 8.97
CA SER A 26 -52.50 -7.46 9.35
C SER A 26 -51.92 -6.91 8.05
N SER A 27 -52.06 -5.61 7.81
CA SER A 27 -51.12 -4.95 6.93
C SER A 27 -49.80 -4.95 7.70
N GLU A 28 -48.98 -5.97 7.44
CA GLU A 28 -47.55 -5.75 7.48
C GLU A 28 -47.29 -4.55 6.57
N THR A 29 -47.04 -3.40 7.19
CA THR A 29 -46.42 -2.28 6.52
C THR A 29 -45.01 -2.76 6.19
N ALA A 30 -44.86 -3.46 5.07
CA ALA A 30 -43.57 -3.61 4.43
C ALA A 30 -43.05 -2.19 4.22
N ALA A 31 -41.94 -1.85 4.87
CA ALA A 31 -41.24 -0.61 4.60
C ALA A 31 -41.05 -0.54 3.08
N ALA A 32 -41.62 0.48 2.44
CA ALA A 32 -41.44 0.71 1.01
C ALA A 32 -39.94 0.91 0.80
N GLN A 33 -39.29 -0.10 0.23
CA GLN A 33 -37.88 -0.04 -0.10
C GLN A 33 -37.71 1.11 -1.09
N GLU A 34 -36.92 2.13 -0.73
CA GLU A 34 -36.74 3.31 -1.57
C GLU A 34 -36.25 2.92 -2.98
N GLU A 35 -36.89 3.50 -3.99
CA GLU A 35 -36.65 3.19 -5.39
C GLU A 35 -35.26 3.62 -5.83
N ILE A 36 -34.56 2.78 -6.61
CA ILE A 36 -33.22 3.07 -7.11
C ILE A 36 -33.34 4.07 -8.26
N GLN A 37 -32.63 5.20 -8.16
CA GLN A 37 -32.60 6.21 -9.20
C GLN A 37 -31.43 5.99 -10.14
N ILE A 38 -31.68 6.06 -11.45
CA ILE A 38 -30.64 6.01 -12.48
C ILE A 38 -30.43 7.43 -13.01
N VAL A 39 -29.19 7.88 -13.05
CA VAL A 39 -28.79 9.18 -13.56
C VAL A 39 -27.75 8.96 -14.67
N ILE A 40 -27.91 9.62 -15.81
CA ILE A 40 -26.98 9.53 -16.94
C ILE A 40 -26.51 10.94 -17.27
N GLU A 41 -25.21 11.20 -17.18
CA GLU A 41 -24.63 12.53 -17.41
C GLU A 41 -25.30 13.63 -16.58
N GLY A 42 -25.64 13.32 -15.32
CA GLY A 42 -26.34 14.23 -14.41
C GLY A 42 -27.87 14.31 -14.59
N GLU A 43 -28.44 13.72 -15.63
CA GLU A 43 -29.88 13.75 -15.90
C GLU A 43 -30.59 12.47 -15.42
N PRO A 44 -31.67 12.55 -14.62
CA PRO A 44 -32.42 11.38 -14.18
C PRO A 44 -33.09 10.64 -15.36
N LEU A 45 -32.93 9.31 -15.41
CA LEU A 45 -33.59 8.44 -16.38
C LEU A 45 -34.81 7.76 -15.74
N ALA A 46 -35.99 7.98 -16.32
CA ALA A 46 -37.20 7.26 -15.94
C ALA A 46 -37.19 5.85 -16.54
N LEU A 47 -37.42 4.83 -15.70
CA LEU A 47 -37.48 3.44 -16.12
C LEU A 47 -38.93 2.98 -16.30
N SER A 48 -39.18 2.14 -17.32
CA SER A 48 -40.49 1.51 -17.51
C SER A 48 -40.79 0.42 -16.48
N THR A 49 -39.73 -0.22 -15.97
CA THR A 49 -39.77 -1.23 -14.90
C THR A 49 -38.74 -0.84 -13.86
N PRO A 50 -39.09 -0.81 -12.55
CA PRO A 50 -38.17 -0.41 -11.50
C PRO A 50 -36.89 -1.25 -11.50
N ALA A 51 -35.76 -0.59 -11.27
CA ALA A 51 -34.50 -1.26 -11.01
C ALA A 51 -34.53 -1.97 -9.66
N PHE A 52 -33.83 -3.08 -9.55
CA PHE A 52 -33.67 -3.81 -8.29
C PHE A 52 -32.26 -4.37 -8.15
N ILE A 53 -31.84 -4.66 -6.92
CA ILE A 53 -30.53 -5.26 -6.63
C ILE A 53 -30.70 -6.76 -6.46
N GLU A 54 -29.82 -7.53 -7.09
CA GLU A 54 -29.69 -8.98 -6.91
C GLU A 54 -28.20 -9.33 -6.88
N ASN A 55 -27.76 -10.09 -5.87
CA ASN A 55 -26.36 -10.47 -5.66
C ASN A 55 -25.38 -9.27 -5.74
N GLY A 56 -25.76 -8.13 -5.16
CA GLY A 56 -24.96 -6.89 -5.20
C GLY A 56 -24.92 -6.17 -6.55
N SER A 57 -25.67 -6.64 -7.55
CA SER A 57 -25.77 -6.02 -8.87
C SER A 57 -27.11 -5.33 -9.07
N THR A 58 -27.11 -4.10 -9.59
CA THR A 58 -28.34 -3.40 -9.99
C THR A 58 -28.78 -3.88 -11.37
N LEU A 59 -29.95 -4.54 -11.45
CA LEU A 59 -30.56 -4.94 -12.71
C LEU A 59 -31.54 -3.88 -13.21
N VAL A 60 -31.48 -3.64 -14.51
CA VAL A 60 -32.23 -2.57 -15.19
C VAL A 60 -32.77 -3.02 -16.55
N PRO A 61 -33.85 -2.39 -17.06
CA PRO A 61 -34.34 -2.62 -18.41
C PRO A 61 -33.27 -2.29 -19.46
N VAL A 62 -32.87 -3.28 -20.26
CA VAL A 62 -31.75 -3.12 -21.19
C VAL A 62 -31.99 -2.06 -22.28
N ARG A 63 -33.23 -1.89 -22.73
CA ARG A 63 -33.56 -1.02 -23.87
C ARG A 63 -33.36 0.45 -23.51
N GLU A 64 -33.90 0.87 -22.37
CA GLU A 64 -33.87 2.25 -21.89
C GLU A 64 -32.44 2.69 -21.61
N ILE A 65 -31.62 1.82 -21.02
CA ILE A 65 -30.20 2.12 -20.78
C ILE A 65 -29.44 2.21 -22.10
N ALA A 66 -29.63 1.26 -23.00
CA ALA A 66 -28.94 1.29 -24.28
C ALA A 66 -29.31 2.53 -25.10
N GLU A 67 -30.60 2.88 -25.18
CA GLU A 67 -31.07 4.09 -25.87
C GLU A 67 -30.46 5.35 -25.26
N ALA A 68 -30.45 5.47 -23.94
CA ALA A 68 -29.87 6.62 -23.25
C ALA A 68 -28.35 6.73 -23.43
N LEU A 69 -27.65 5.60 -23.59
CA LEU A 69 -26.22 5.56 -23.93
C LEU A 69 -25.95 5.74 -25.43
N GLY A 70 -26.98 5.78 -26.28
CA GLY A 70 -26.83 5.80 -27.74
C GLY A 70 -26.25 4.51 -28.32
N ALA A 71 -26.57 3.37 -27.69
CA ALA A 71 -26.16 2.04 -28.11
C ALA A 71 -27.29 1.31 -28.85
N ASP A 72 -26.94 0.56 -29.89
CA ASP A 72 -27.85 -0.32 -30.60
C ASP A 72 -28.08 -1.61 -29.81
N VAL A 73 -29.32 -2.11 -29.77
CA VAL A 73 -29.67 -3.39 -29.14
C VAL A 73 -30.29 -4.34 -30.15
N THR A 74 -29.72 -5.53 -30.29
CA THR A 74 -30.30 -6.63 -31.06
C THR A 74 -30.54 -7.85 -30.19
N TYR A 75 -31.60 -8.60 -30.51
CA TYR A 75 -31.97 -9.83 -29.84
C TYR A 75 -31.84 -10.98 -30.83
N ASP A 76 -31.00 -11.97 -30.51
CA ASP A 76 -30.80 -13.14 -31.34
C ASP A 76 -31.23 -14.40 -30.58
N GLU A 77 -31.99 -15.27 -31.24
CA GLU A 77 -32.39 -16.58 -30.72
C GLU A 77 -31.44 -17.63 -31.32
N MET A 78 -30.65 -18.27 -30.46
CA MET A 78 -29.69 -19.31 -30.83
C MET A 78 -30.42 -20.63 -31.19
N GLN A 79 -29.74 -21.52 -31.92
CA GLN A 79 -30.33 -22.77 -32.42
C GLN A 79 -30.76 -23.76 -31.31
N ASP A 80 -30.27 -23.58 -30.10
CA ASP A 80 -30.58 -24.32 -28.87
C ASP A 80 -31.73 -23.72 -28.04
N GLY A 81 -32.29 -22.58 -28.47
CA GLY A 81 -33.35 -21.86 -27.76
C GLY A 81 -32.83 -20.84 -26.74
N GLU A 82 -31.51 -20.63 -26.65
CA GLU A 82 -30.95 -19.55 -25.84
C GLU A 82 -31.22 -18.18 -26.48
N ARG A 83 -31.49 -17.17 -25.65
CA ARG A 83 -31.71 -15.79 -26.12
C ARG A 83 -30.52 -14.94 -25.74
N THR A 84 -29.95 -14.26 -26.72
CA THR A 84 -28.84 -13.34 -26.52
C THR A 84 -29.27 -11.90 -26.77
N VAL A 85 -28.68 -10.98 -26.03
CA VAL A 85 -28.82 -9.54 -26.17
C VAL A 85 -27.45 -8.99 -26.54
N ARG A 86 -27.37 -8.36 -27.71
CA ARG A 86 -26.15 -7.72 -28.21
C ARG A 86 -26.33 -6.22 -28.14
N LEU A 87 -25.39 -5.54 -27.48
CA LEU A 87 -25.30 -4.09 -27.37
C LEU A 87 -24.09 -3.58 -28.12
N LYS A 88 -24.23 -2.51 -28.88
CA LYS A 88 -23.13 -1.90 -29.61
C LYS A 88 -23.13 -0.38 -29.49
N ARG A 89 -21.98 0.20 -29.09
CA ARG A 89 -21.76 1.65 -29.02
C ARG A 89 -20.41 1.98 -29.68
N GLY A 90 -20.44 2.60 -30.86
CA GLY A 90 -19.23 2.80 -31.66
C GLY A 90 -18.57 1.47 -32.04
N GLU A 91 -17.31 1.28 -31.65
CA GLU A 91 -16.55 0.04 -31.86
C GLU A 91 -16.71 -0.98 -30.71
N ARG A 92 -17.31 -0.57 -29.58
CA ARG A 92 -17.50 -1.45 -28.42
C ARG A 92 -18.75 -2.29 -28.61
N GLU A 93 -18.62 -3.60 -28.36
CA GLU A 93 -19.70 -4.57 -28.44
C GLU A 93 -19.71 -5.44 -27.18
N ALA A 94 -20.91 -5.64 -26.63
CA ALA A 94 -21.19 -6.52 -25.51
C ALA A 94 -22.31 -7.49 -25.87
N VAL A 95 -22.12 -8.78 -25.58
CA VAL A 95 -23.10 -9.85 -25.84
C VAL A 95 -23.41 -10.57 -24.53
N LEU A 96 -24.67 -10.59 -24.16
CA LEU A 96 -25.16 -11.25 -22.95
C LEU A 96 -26.09 -12.39 -23.35
N THR A 97 -25.98 -13.54 -22.67
CA THR A 97 -26.92 -14.65 -22.80
C THR A 97 -27.87 -14.64 -21.60
N ILE A 98 -29.18 -14.69 -21.84
CA ILE A 98 -30.19 -14.72 -20.78
C ILE A 98 -30.06 -16.04 -20.00
N GLY A 99 -29.95 -15.93 -18.66
CA GLY A 99 -29.71 -17.07 -17.76
C GLY A 99 -28.26 -17.55 -17.70
N SER A 100 -27.32 -16.79 -18.26
CA SER A 100 -25.87 -17.06 -18.16
C SER A 100 -25.21 -16.04 -17.25
N SER A 101 -24.32 -16.51 -16.38
CA SER A 101 -23.42 -15.64 -15.59
C SER A 101 -22.18 -15.20 -16.38
N VAL A 102 -22.10 -15.48 -17.68
CA VAL A 102 -20.98 -15.08 -18.54
C VAL A 102 -21.51 -14.24 -19.70
N MET A 103 -20.88 -13.08 -19.90
CA MET A 103 -21.04 -12.22 -21.07
C MET A 103 -19.74 -12.17 -21.89
N THR A 104 -19.83 -11.68 -23.12
CA THR A 104 -18.67 -11.43 -23.99
C THR A 104 -18.57 -9.94 -24.29
N VAL A 105 -17.37 -9.37 -24.17
CA VAL A 105 -17.03 -7.98 -24.55
C VAL A 105 -15.95 -8.05 -25.62
N GLY A 106 -16.31 -7.75 -26.87
CA GLY A 106 -15.45 -8.05 -28.02
C GLY A 106 -15.12 -9.55 -28.11
N SER A 107 -13.85 -9.93 -27.94
CA SER A 107 -13.40 -11.33 -27.86
C SER A 107 -13.30 -11.88 -26.43
N LYS A 108 -13.40 -11.03 -25.41
CA LYS A 108 -13.13 -11.39 -24.01
C LYS A 108 -14.40 -11.87 -23.30
N LYS A 109 -14.28 -12.89 -22.45
CA LYS A 109 -15.37 -13.33 -21.56
C LYS A 109 -15.29 -12.60 -20.22
N VAL A 110 -16.45 -12.19 -19.71
CA VAL A 110 -16.58 -11.48 -18.42
C VAL A 110 -17.65 -12.18 -17.60
N THR A 111 -17.32 -12.51 -16.35
CA THR A 111 -18.26 -13.09 -15.39
C THR A 111 -19.13 -12.00 -14.77
N LEU A 112 -20.44 -12.24 -14.72
CA LEU A 112 -21.45 -11.36 -14.19
C LEU A 112 -21.79 -11.74 -12.74
N ALA A 113 -21.95 -10.73 -11.88
CA ALA A 113 -22.42 -10.93 -10.50
C ALA A 113 -23.90 -11.38 -10.41
N ALA A 114 -24.70 -11.02 -11.42
CA ALA A 114 -26.09 -11.45 -11.54
C ALA A 114 -26.41 -11.79 -13.01
N GLU A 115 -27.28 -12.78 -13.21
CA GLU A 115 -27.62 -13.25 -14.55
C GLU A 115 -28.65 -12.33 -15.22
N PRO A 116 -28.51 -12.05 -16.53
CA PRO A 116 -29.55 -11.40 -17.32
C PRO A 116 -30.82 -12.24 -17.31
N ARG A 117 -31.98 -11.64 -17.08
CA ARG A 117 -33.26 -12.39 -16.99
C ARG A 117 -34.45 -11.61 -17.50
N THR A 118 -35.53 -12.31 -17.80
CA THR A 118 -36.79 -11.68 -18.19
C THR A 118 -37.73 -11.56 -17.01
N VAL A 119 -38.10 -10.33 -16.63
CA VAL A 119 -39.10 -10.02 -15.60
C VAL A 119 -40.28 -9.34 -16.27
N GLN A 120 -41.48 -9.92 -16.17
CA GLN A 120 -42.72 -9.36 -16.77
C GLN A 120 -42.59 -9.00 -18.27
N SER A 121 -41.88 -9.83 -19.04
CA SER A 121 -41.56 -9.61 -20.48
C SER A 121 -40.54 -8.51 -20.78
N VAL A 122 -39.89 -7.94 -19.76
CA VAL A 122 -38.78 -6.99 -19.89
C VAL A 122 -37.47 -7.71 -19.59
N THR A 123 -36.48 -7.57 -20.47
CA THR A 123 -35.14 -8.12 -20.24
C THR A 123 -34.37 -7.20 -19.31
N MET A 124 -34.13 -7.69 -18.10
CA MET A 124 -33.37 -7.04 -17.05
C MET A 124 -31.93 -7.52 -17.12
N VAL A 125 -30.98 -6.58 -17.14
CA VAL A 125 -29.55 -6.86 -17.29
C VAL A 125 -28.75 -6.15 -16.21
N PRO A 126 -27.57 -6.68 -15.80
CA PRO A 126 -26.69 -6.00 -14.87
C PRO A 126 -26.20 -4.66 -15.43
N LEU A 127 -26.65 -3.54 -14.84
CA LEU A 127 -26.37 -2.19 -15.35
C LEU A 127 -24.88 -1.92 -15.48
N ARG A 128 -24.11 -2.17 -14.42
CA ARG A 128 -22.67 -1.87 -14.41
C ARG A 128 -21.95 -2.62 -15.52
N ALA A 129 -22.21 -3.91 -15.67
CA ALA A 129 -21.57 -4.74 -16.67
C ALA A 129 -21.85 -4.26 -18.10
N ILE A 130 -23.11 -3.91 -18.42
CA ILE A 130 -23.44 -3.43 -19.77
C ILE A 130 -22.87 -2.04 -20.04
N SER A 131 -22.97 -1.11 -19.09
CA SER A 131 -22.57 0.29 -19.31
C SER A 131 -21.04 0.40 -19.41
N GLU A 132 -20.29 -0.24 -18.51
CA GLU A 132 -18.83 -0.19 -18.53
C GLU A 132 -18.23 -0.87 -19.77
N SER A 133 -18.83 -1.99 -20.21
CA SER A 133 -18.46 -2.65 -21.47
C SER A 133 -18.63 -1.74 -22.69
N LEU A 134 -19.56 -0.78 -22.62
CA LEU A 134 -19.87 0.15 -23.71
C LEU A 134 -19.09 1.45 -23.68
N GLY A 135 -18.24 1.74 -22.68
CA GLY A 135 -17.58 3.04 -22.65
C GLY A 135 -17.48 3.68 -21.29
N THR A 136 -18.50 3.49 -20.48
CA THR A 136 -18.81 4.45 -19.42
C THR A 136 -18.22 4.04 -18.09
N VAL A 137 -18.37 4.93 -17.12
CA VAL A 137 -18.10 4.69 -15.71
C VAL A 137 -19.44 4.60 -15.00
N VAL A 138 -19.58 3.64 -14.10
CA VAL A 138 -20.77 3.51 -13.26
C VAL A 138 -20.37 3.73 -11.81
N THR A 139 -21.03 4.69 -11.17
CA THR A 139 -20.86 4.96 -9.74
C THR A 139 -22.14 4.69 -8.96
N TRP A 140 -22.00 4.15 -7.76
CA TRP A 140 -23.08 3.89 -6.81
C TRP A 140 -22.97 4.80 -5.58
N ASP A 141 -24.02 5.55 -5.29
CA ASP A 141 -24.22 6.25 -4.02
C ASP A 141 -25.26 5.46 -3.21
N GLY A 142 -24.79 4.60 -2.31
CA GLY A 142 -25.65 3.77 -1.47
C GLY A 142 -26.51 4.55 -0.47
N ILE A 143 -26.08 5.75 -0.07
CA ILE A 143 -26.80 6.61 0.86
C ILE A 143 -27.99 7.26 0.15
N LYS A 144 -27.77 7.77 -1.07
CA LYS A 144 -28.83 8.41 -1.89
C LYS A 144 -29.61 7.41 -2.76
N ARG A 145 -29.14 6.15 -2.85
CA ARG A 145 -29.62 5.09 -3.74
C ARG A 145 -29.62 5.49 -5.22
N ILE A 146 -28.56 6.18 -5.63
CA ILE A 146 -28.36 6.67 -7.01
C ILE A 146 -27.28 5.84 -7.70
N VAL A 147 -27.60 5.31 -8.88
CA VAL A 147 -26.61 4.82 -9.85
C VAL A 147 -26.38 5.93 -10.87
N ALA A 148 -25.17 6.45 -10.95
CA ALA A 148 -24.78 7.41 -11.98
C ALA A 148 -23.94 6.73 -13.06
N ILE A 149 -24.30 6.96 -14.31
CA ILE A 149 -23.54 6.53 -15.49
C ILE A 149 -22.99 7.78 -16.15
N ASP A 150 -21.67 7.90 -16.18
CA ASP A 150 -20.96 9.07 -16.67
C ASP A 150 -19.87 8.63 -17.66
N GLU A 151 -19.50 9.48 -18.61
CA GLU A 151 -18.31 9.29 -19.43
C GLU A 151 -17.05 9.30 -18.56
N PRO A 152 -16.01 8.51 -18.89
CA PRO A 152 -14.77 8.52 -18.13
C PRO A 152 -14.15 9.91 -18.07
N LEU A 153 -13.78 10.34 -16.87
CA LEU A 153 -13.16 11.64 -16.65
C LEU A 153 -11.86 11.74 -17.45
N GLN A 154 -11.83 12.68 -18.40
CA GLN A 154 -10.65 12.94 -19.20
C GLN A 154 -9.77 13.96 -18.49
N LEU A 155 -8.66 13.48 -17.91
CA LEU A 155 -7.62 14.37 -17.43
C LEU A 155 -7.09 15.24 -18.57
N PRO A 156 -6.70 16.49 -18.29
CA PRO A 156 -6.10 17.33 -19.30
C PRO A 156 -4.75 16.77 -19.76
N ALA A 157 -4.50 16.85 -21.06
CA ALA A 157 -3.21 16.49 -21.65
C ALA A 157 -2.21 17.64 -21.52
N ILE A 158 -0.93 17.33 -21.33
CA ILE A 158 0.13 18.35 -21.44
C ILE A 158 0.09 18.95 -22.85
N GLY A 159 0.03 18.11 -23.89
CA GLY A 159 -0.22 18.51 -25.28
C GLY A 159 0.93 19.23 -25.99
N SER A 160 1.69 20.07 -25.27
CA SER A 160 2.75 20.91 -25.86
C SER A 160 3.82 21.29 -24.84
N GLU A 161 5.00 21.61 -25.37
CA GLU A 161 6.15 22.11 -24.60
C GLU A 161 5.82 23.41 -23.84
N LYS A 162 5.00 24.27 -24.45
CA LYS A 162 4.53 25.52 -23.83
C LYS A 162 3.73 25.22 -22.56
N LYS A 163 2.78 24.28 -22.63
CA LYS A 163 1.96 23.93 -21.47
C LYS A 163 2.77 23.22 -20.39
N LEU A 164 3.74 22.39 -20.76
CA LEU A 164 4.70 21.81 -19.82
C LEU A 164 5.45 22.93 -19.07
N ALA A 165 5.98 23.92 -19.78
CA ALA A 165 6.68 25.05 -19.16
C ALA A 165 5.77 25.89 -18.25
N GLU A 166 4.48 26.05 -18.60
CA GLU A 166 3.48 26.68 -17.73
C GLU A 166 3.29 25.88 -16.43
N LEU A 167 3.07 24.56 -16.50
CA LEU A 167 2.91 23.70 -15.31
C LEU A 167 4.15 23.70 -14.41
N LEU A 168 5.35 23.68 -15.00
CA LEU A 168 6.60 23.73 -14.26
C LEU A 168 6.80 25.08 -13.56
N ARG A 169 6.37 26.20 -14.18
CA ARG A 169 6.35 27.51 -13.51
C ARG A 169 5.34 27.56 -12.37
N GLU A 170 4.12 27.04 -12.58
CA GLU A 170 3.11 26.97 -11.52
C GLU A 170 3.62 26.16 -10.31
N LEU A 171 4.39 25.10 -10.55
CA LEU A 171 5.08 24.34 -9.50
C LEU A 171 6.22 25.14 -8.85
N ALA A 172 7.06 25.78 -9.65
CA ALA A 172 8.16 26.60 -9.14
C ALA A 172 7.64 27.75 -8.28
N ASP A 173 6.59 28.45 -8.70
CA ASP A 173 5.97 29.54 -7.94
C ASP A 173 5.37 29.03 -6.63
N ARG A 174 4.68 27.88 -6.64
CA ARG A 174 4.16 27.25 -5.41
C ARG A 174 5.26 26.76 -4.46
N ASN A 175 6.36 26.23 -4.99
CA ASN A 175 7.46 25.66 -4.21
C ASN A 175 8.60 26.66 -3.90
N SER A 176 8.57 27.87 -4.48
CA SER A 176 9.65 28.87 -4.34
C SER A 176 9.78 29.47 -2.93
N TYR A 177 8.84 29.18 -2.02
CA TYR A 177 8.97 29.51 -0.60
C TYR A 177 9.65 28.40 0.24
N SER A 178 9.65 27.14 -0.21
CA SER A 178 10.23 26.03 0.57
C SER A 178 11.77 25.95 0.49
N TYR A 179 12.38 26.57 -0.53
CA TYR A 179 13.84 26.53 -0.73
C TYR A 179 14.59 27.67 -0.02
N LEU A 180 13.97 28.83 0.22
CA LEU A 180 14.61 29.95 0.91
C LEU A 180 14.65 29.79 2.44
N ALA A 181 13.81 28.93 3.02
CA ALA A 181 13.78 28.67 4.46
C ALA A 181 14.90 27.75 4.99
N ARG A 182 15.68 27.11 4.11
CA ARG A 182 16.88 26.34 4.51
C ARG A 182 18.09 27.23 4.86
N GLU A 183 18.05 28.52 4.54
CA GLU A 183 19.07 29.50 4.91
C GLU A 183 18.53 30.57 5.88
N GLY A 184 18.13 30.14 7.08
CA GLY A 184 18.33 30.92 8.30
C GLY A 184 17.21 31.86 8.77
N GLY A 185 16.73 31.63 10.00
CA GLY A 185 16.03 32.65 10.80
C GLY A 185 15.05 32.08 11.82
N ALA A 186 15.40 32.20 13.10
CA ALA A 186 14.62 31.71 14.25
C ALA A 186 13.21 32.34 14.35
N VAL A 187 12.21 31.53 14.74
CA VAL A 187 10.88 32.03 15.14
C VAL A 187 10.66 31.73 16.62
N THR A 188 10.57 32.79 17.41
CA THR A 188 10.28 32.80 18.84
C THR A 188 8.79 32.60 19.11
N GLU A 189 8.47 31.67 20.01
CA GLU A 189 7.14 31.43 20.56
C GLU A 189 6.54 32.66 21.26
N THR A 190 5.21 32.79 21.22
CA THR A 190 4.46 33.42 22.33
C THR A 190 3.07 32.80 22.45
N GLN A 191 2.82 32.19 23.61
CA GLN A 191 1.58 31.52 24.02
C GLN A 191 0.43 32.50 24.32
N ALA A 192 -0.82 32.06 24.17
CA ALA A 192 -1.90 32.29 25.14
C ALA A 192 -3.06 31.29 24.94
N SER A 193 -3.62 30.85 26.07
CA SER A 193 -4.48 29.69 26.28
C SER A 193 -5.94 30.07 26.64
N ALA A 194 -6.76 29.02 26.86
CA ALA A 194 -8.02 28.93 27.64
C ALA A 194 -9.33 28.95 26.79
N ASP A 195 -10.38 28.14 27.02
CA ASP A 195 -10.65 26.97 27.89
C ASP A 195 -12.00 26.32 27.44
N LYS A 196 -12.21 25.09 27.92
CA LYS A 196 -13.19 23.99 27.73
C LYS A 196 -14.71 24.26 27.51
N GLY A 197 -15.32 23.35 26.73
CA GLY A 197 -16.07 22.19 27.28
C GLY A 197 -17.59 22.08 27.04
N ALA A 198 -18.08 20.91 26.59
CA ALA A 198 -19.34 20.26 27.03
C ALA A 198 -19.57 18.88 26.33
N ALA A 199 -20.23 17.96 27.07
CA ALA A 199 -20.31 16.51 26.88
C ALA A 199 -21.45 16.00 25.97
N ALA A 200 -21.29 14.77 25.46
CA ALA A 200 -22.25 14.01 24.64
C ALA A 200 -23.03 12.95 25.45
N PRO A 201 -24.27 12.59 25.05
CA PRO A 201 -25.02 11.47 25.61
C PRO A 201 -25.06 10.22 24.70
N GLU A 202 -25.60 9.14 25.29
CA GLU A 202 -25.44 7.70 25.05
C GLU A 202 -26.00 7.10 23.74
N ALA A 203 -25.38 5.99 23.36
CA ALA A 203 -25.60 5.17 22.17
C ALA A 203 -26.76 4.15 22.27
N ALA A 204 -27.23 3.70 21.11
CA ALA A 204 -28.07 2.51 20.95
C ALA A 204 -27.57 1.65 19.78
N THR A 205 -27.54 0.35 20.01
CA THR A 205 -26.91 -0.75 19.25
C THR A 205 -27.73 -1.26 18.06
N ALA A 206 -27.09 -1.68 16.97
CA ALA A 206 -27.51 -2.80 16.12
C ALA A 206 -26.33 -3.32 15.26
N ALA A 207 -26.32 -4.62 14.99
CA ALA A 207 -25.23 -5.42 14.44
C ALA A 207 -25.62 -6.11 13.12
N ASP A 208 -24.63 -6.36 12.25
CA ASP A 208 -24.39 -7.49 11.32
C ASP A 208 -23.23 -7.03 10.41
N GLY A 209 -22.20 -7.78 10.00
CA GLY A 209 -21.88 -9.20 10.14
C GLY A 209 -21.31 -9.74 8.81
N SER A 210 -19.98 -9.69 8.60
CA SER A 210 -19.30 -10.45 7.53
C SER A 210 -17.80 -10.65 7.82
N ASP A 211 -17.30 -11.88 7.93
CA ASP A 211 -16.53 -12.57 6.89
C ASP A 211 -15.01 -12.34 6.80
N TYR A 212 -14.26 -12.14 7.90
CA TYR A 212 -12.82 -11.86 7.91
C TYR A 212 -11.98 -13.00 8.51
N GLY A 213 -12.21 -14.22 8.06
CA GLY A 213 -11.16 -15.23 8.02
C GLY A 213 -10.56 -15.29 6.63
N GLY A 214 -9.26 -14.99 6.47
CA GLY A 214 -8.54 -15.36 5.26
C GLY A 214 -8.71 -16.86 5.04
N SER A 215 -9.58 -17.23 4.12
CA SER A 215 -9.81 -18.61 3.76
C SER A 215 -8.63 -19.04 2.91
N ALA A 216 -7.99 -20.14 3.33
CA ALA A 216 -7.14 -20.89 2.45
C ALA A 216 -8.00 -21.27 1.25
N ASP A 217 -7.65 -20.73 0.08
CA ASP A 217 -8.17 -21.20 -1.18
C ASP A 217 -7.98 -22.73 -1.19
N ALA A 218 -9.08 -23.47 -1.24
CA ALA A 218 -9.08 -24.93 -1.29
C ALA A 218 -8.54 -25.36 -2.66
N GLY A 219 -7.22 -25.29 -2.82
CA GLY A 219 -6.51 -25.53 -4.07
C GLY A 219 -5.19 -26.26 -3.86
N ASP A 220 -4.27 -25.74 -3.05
CA ASP A 220 -2.91 -26.28 -2.95
C ASP A 220 -2.30 -26.19 -1.55
N ASP A 221 -1.62 -27.25 -1.08
CA ASP A 221 -1.05 -27.34 0.28
C ASP A 221 0.33 -26.66 0.38
N TYR A 222 0.43 -25.38 0.02
CA TYR A 222 1.66 -24.58 0.18
C TYR A 222 1.37 -23.11 0.54
N SER A 223 2.39 -22.41 1.06
CA SER A 223 2.25 -21.01 1.49
C SER A 223 2.24 -20.03 0.33
N LYS A 224 1.33 -19.07 0.36
CA LYS A 224 1.32 -17.88 -0.50
C LYS A 224 1.88 -16.66 0.26
N THR A 225 2.24 -15.61 -0.48
CA THR A 225 2.62 -14.31 0.10
C THR A 225 1.45 -13.75 0.92
N ASN A 226 1.74 -13.18 2.10
CA ASN A 226 0.76 -12.45 2.88
C ASN A 226 0.40 -11.13 2.15
N VAL A 227 -0.80 -11.06 1.56
CA VAL A 227 -1.27 -9.92 0.75
C VAL A 227 -2.21 -9.00 1.53
N GLN A 228 -2.34 -7.75 1.08
CA GLN A 228 -3.30 -6.82 1.69
C GLN A 228 -4.77 -7.18 1.40
N VAL A 229 -5.08 -7.53 0.14
CA VAL A 229 -6.44 -7.78 -0.36
C VAL A 229 -6.49 -9.13 -1.06
N GLU A 230 -7.51 -9.93 -0.76
CA GLU A 230 -7.73 -11.23 -1.38
C GLU A 230 -8.01 -11.12 -2.89
N GLY A 231 -7.39 -12.00 -3.68
CA GLY A 231 -7.47 -11.99 -5.15
C GLY A 231 -6.60 -10.94 -5.84
N VAL A 232 -5.85 -10.13 -5.07
CA VAL A 232 -4.89 -9.17 -5.59
C VAL A 232 -3.48 -9.62 -5.16
N ASP A 233 -2.77 -10.29 -6.07
CA ASP A 233 -1.41 -10.74 -5.76
C ASP A 233 -0.41 -9.58 -5.75
N GLU A 234 0.54 -9.67 -4.83
CA GLU A 234 1.64 -8.73 -4.67
C GLU A 234 2.96 -9.42 -4.96
N ALA A 235 3.86 -8.71 -5.63
CA ALA A 235 5.20 -9.23 -5.86
C ALA A 235 5.94 -9.44 -4.55
N ASP A 236 6.79 -10.47 -4.49
CA ASP A 236 7.74 -10.67 -3.40
C ASP A 236 9.08 -11.11 -4.01
N TRP A 237 10.16 -11.11 -3.23
CA TRP A 237 11.46 -11.59 -3.70
C TRP A 237 11.55 -13.13 -3.72
N VAL A 238 10.57 -13.81 -3.12
CA VAL A 238 10.46 -15.27 -3.12
C VAL A 238 9.00 -15.74 -3.26
N LYS A 239 8.79 -16.80 -4.03
CA LYS A 239 7.49 -17.48 -4.21
C LYS A 239 7.70 -19.00 -4.30
N THR A 240 6.62 -19.76 -4.16
CA THR A 240 6.60 -21.21 -4.36
C THR A 240 5.29 -21.63 -5.02
N ASP A 241 5.35 -22.70 -5.80
CA ASP A 241 4.22 -23.42 -6.39
C ASP A 241 4.00 -24.80 -5.72
N GLY A 242 4.69 -25.07 -4.61
CA GLY A 242 4.65 -26.33 -3.88
C GLY A 242 5.73 -27.34 -4.28
N ASP A 243 6.19 -27.32 -5.53
CA ASP A 243 7.24 -28.22 -6.05
C ASP A 243 8.59 -27.51 -6.21
N TYR A 244 8.56 -26.20 -6.42
CA TYR A 244 9.72 -25.33 -6.60
C TYR A 244 9.65 -24.10 -5.68
N ILE A 245 10.82 -23.60 -5.30
CA ILE A 245 11.00 -22.29 -4.68
C ILE A 245 11.77 -21.40 -5.65
N TYR A 246 11.20 -20.24 -5.95
CA TYR A 246 11.76 -19.21 -6.81
C TYR A 246 12.23 -18.06 -5.93
N GLN A 247 13.54 -17.82 -5.88
CA GLN A 247 14.14 -16.88 -4.94
C GLN A 247 15.11 -15.93 -5.65
N ILE A 248 14.98 -14.62 -5.41
CA ILE A 248 15.99 -13.64 -5.82
C ILE A 248 17.17 -13.67 -4.84
N SER A 249 18.40 -13.74 -5.36
CA SER A 249 19.65 -13.62 -4.59
C SER A 249 20.69 -12.88 -5.42
N GLY A 250 21.00 -11.64 -5.02
CA GLY A 250 21.84 -10.72 -5.81
C GLY A 250 21.23 -10.43 -7.17
N SER A 251 22.05 -10.50 -8.23
CA SER A 251 21.63 -10.27 -9.63
C SER A 251 21.02 -11.52 -10.30
N ARG A 252 20.44 -12.43 -9.51
CA ARG A 252 20.02 -13.77 -9.98
C ARG A 252 18.69 -14.21 -9.40
N VAL A 253 18.00 -15.08 -10.13
CA VAL A 253 16.87 -15.87 -9.61
C VAL A 253 17.29 -17.35 -9.52
N MET A 254 17.23 -17.88 -8.31
CA MET A 254 17.48 -19.28 -7.98
C MET A 254 16.17 -20.05 -7.99
N ILE A 255 16.14 -21.19 -8.67
CA ILE A 255 14.96 -22.06 -8.74
C ILE A 255 15.34 -23.40 -8.13
N ALA A 256 14.89 -23.62 -6.89
CA ALA A 256 15.14 -24.84 -6.15
C ALA A 256 13.98 -25.82 -6.35
N ASP A 257 14.28 -27.04 -6.80
CA ASP A 257 13.36 -28.18 -6.77
C ASP A 257 13.30 -28.71 -5.34
N ILE A 258 12.10 -28.70 -4.77
CA ILE A 258 11.81 -29.12 -3.40
C ILE A 258 10.87 -30.34 -3.34
N SER A 259 10.59 -30.98 -4.48
CA SER A 259 9.73 -32.17 -4.57
C SER A 259 10.19 -33.35 -3.70
N ASP A 260 11.51 -33.47 -3.45
CA ASP A 260 12.08 -34.27 -2.35
C ASP A 260 12.68 -33.34 -1.29
N PRO A 261 11.96 -33.06 -0.18
CA PRO A 261 12.46 -32.17 0.87
C PRO A 261 13.71 -32.67 1.58
N ALA A 262 14.07 -33.96 1.46
CA ALA A 262 15.30 -34.49 2.00
C ALA A 262 16.53 -34.19 1.12
N LYS A 263 16.31 -33.81 -0.14
CA LYS A 263 17.34 -33.55 -1.14
C LYS A 263 16.96 -32.36 -2.04
N PRO A 264 16.68 -31.17 -1.46
CA PRO A 264 16.43 -29.99 -2.27
C PRO A 264 17.63 -29.74 -3.18
N ARG A 265 17.38 -29.38 -4.43
CA ARG A 265 18.44 -29.19 -5.43
C ARG A 265 18.17 -27.98 -6.30
N LEU A 266 19.23 -27.34 -6.78
CA LEU A 266 19.09 -26.25 -7.74
C LEU A 266 18.66 -26.84 -9.09
N ALA A 267 17.47 -26.47 -9.56
CA ALA A 267 16.93 -26.88 -10.86
C ALA A 267 17.39 -25.95 -11.99
N ALA A 268 17.38 -24.65 -11.72
CA ALA A 268 17.80 -23.62 -12.65
C ALA A 268 18.32 -22.37 -11.92
N GLU A 269 19.10 -21.57 -12.63
CA GLU A 269 19.61 -20.27 -12.21
C GLU A 269 19.43 -19.30 -13.40
N LEU A 270 18.73 -18.19 -13.16
CA LEU A 270 18.59 -17.11 -14.13
C LEU A 270 19.55 -16.00 -13.73
N GLU A 271 20.61 -15.82 -14.52
CA GLU A 271 21.67 -14.85 -14.25
C GLU A 271 21.43 -13.56 -15.05
N TYR A 272 21.37 -12.41 -14.36
CA TYR A 272 21.20 -11.11 -14.98
C TYR A 272 22.44 -10.21 -14.89
N ALA A 273 23.53 -10.66 -14.24
CA ALA A 273 24.78 -9.89 -14.09
C ALA A 273 25.39 -9.41 -15.42
N LYS A 274 25.10 -10.09 -16.53
CA LYS A 274 25.55 -9.69 -17.87
C LYS A 274 24.82 -8.47 -18.40
N GLU A 275 23.68 -8.12 -17.82
CA GLU A 275 22.96 -6.91 -18.15
C GLU A 275 23.41 -5.77 -17.23
N GLU A 276 24.29 -4.92 -17.75
CA GLU A 276 24.88 -3.80 -17.03
C GLU A 276 23.80 -2.92 -16.36
N GLY A 277 23.96 -2.73 -15.05
CA GLY A 277 23.10 -1.86 -14.23
C GLY A 277 21.74 -2.46 -13.84
N PHE A 278 21.38 -3.68 -14.26
CA PHE A 278 20.11 -4.32 -13.89
C PHE A 278 20.22 -5.15 -12.60
N GLN A 279 19.22 -5.00 -11.72
CA GLN A 279 19.09 -5.76 -10.48
C GLN A 279 17.62 -6.21 -10.29
N PRO A 280 17.35 -7.53 -10.23
CA PRO A 280 16.03 -8.05 -9.91
C PRO A 280 15.72 -7.81 -8.42
N HIS A 281 14.46 -7.54 -8.09
CA HIS A 281 14.04 -7.31 -6.70
C HIS A 281 12.66 -7.87 -6.35
N GLN A 282 11.82 -8.20 -7.34
CA GLN A 282 10.45 -8.63 -7.14
C GLN A 282 10.07 -9.70 -8.17
N LEU A 283 9.22 -10.66 -7.81
CA LEU A 283 8.72 -11.69 -8.71
C LEU A 283 7.27 -12.09 -8.43
N TYR A 284 6.63 -12.68 -9.45
CA TYR A 284 5.35 -13.38 -9.38
C TYR A 284 5.51 -14.80 -9.91
N ILE A 285 4.65 -15.70 -9.43
CA ILE A 285 4.49 -17.04 -9.97
C ILE A 285 3.00 -17.33 -10.18
N ASP A 286 2.68 -17.97 -11.30
CA ASP A 286 1.40 -18.65 -11.55
C ASP A 286 1.66 -19.98 -12.28
N ASP A 287 0.62 -20.75 -12.56
CA ASP A 287 0.70 -22.08 -13.18
C ASP A 287 1.44 -22.10 -14.53
N ALA A 288 1.52 -20.96 -15.21
CA ALA A 288 2.11 -20.85 -16.54
C ALA A 288 3.43 -20.06 -16.54
N ARG A 289 3.63 -19.12 -15.60
CA ARG A 289 4.64 -18.08 -15.76
C ARG A 289 5.39 -17.74 -14.48
N LEU A 290 6.69 -17.47 -14.67
CA LEU A 290 7.53 -16.73 -13.75
C LEU A 290 7.70 -15.31 -14.29
N ILE A 291 7.39 -14.30 -13.48
CA ILE A 291 7.56 -12.90 -13.84
C ILE A 291 8.62 -12.31 -12.91
N VAL A 292 9.68 -11.75 -13.46
CA VAL A 292 10.79 -11.14 -12.70
C VAL A 292 10.83 -9.65 -12.99
N ILE A 293 10.74 -8.83 -11.94
CA ILE A 293 10.78 -7.37 -12.01
C ILE A 293 12.06 -6.89 -11.34
N GLY A 294 12.76 -5.97 -12.01
CA GLY A 294 13.96 -5.35 -11.51
C GLY A 294 14.14 -3.93 -12.00
N THR A 295 15.16 -3.27 -11.48
CA THR A 295 15.54 -1.91 -11.86
C THR A 295 16.86 -1.94 -12.60
N LYS A 296 16.93 -1.23 -13.73
CA LYS A 296 18.15 -0.95 -14.49
C LYS A 296 18.53 0.50 -14.34
N GLN A 297 19.71 0.74 -13.77
CA GLN A 297 20.32 2.06 -13.72
C GLN A 297 21.15 2.30 -14.99
N ILE A 298 20.86 3.37 -15.71
CA ILE A 298 21.59 3.82 -16.89
C ILE A 298 22.39 5.05 -16.48
N TYR A 299 23.72 4.93 -16.52
CA TYR A 299 24.65 5.99 -16.15
C TYR A 299 25.06 6.78 -17.40
N ASP A 300 24.33 7.86 -17.70
CA ASP A 300 24.71 8.78 -18.77
C ASP A 300 25.60 9.90 -18.19
N ALA A 301 26.88 9.97 -18.59
CA ALA A 301 27.76 11.10 -18.28
C ALA A 301 27.80 12.10 -19.45
N PRO A 302 27.87 13.41 -19.16
CA PRO A 302 29.16 14.06 -19.34
C PRO A 302 29.53 15.01 -18.18
N ALA A 303 30.80 15.03 -17.80
CA ALA A 303 31.36 16.15 -17.04
C ALA A 303 31.41 17.38 -17.96
N VAL A 304 30.59 18.39 -17.70
CA VAL A 304 30.66 19.67 -18.41
C VAL A 304 31.76 20.51 -17.75
N PRO A 305 32.84 20.90 -18.45
CA PRO A 305 33.80 21.86 -17.93
C PRO A 305 33.12 23.23 -17.87
N MET A 306 33.11 23.88 -16.71
CA MET A 306 32.77 25.30 -16.63
C MET A 306 33.92 26.11 -17.23
N GLU A 307 33.81 26.54 -18.49
CA GLU A 307 34.64 27.62 -19.02
C GLU A 307 34.20 28.94 -18.34
N GLY A 308 34.90 29.32 -17.27
CA GLY A 308 34.73 30.64 -16.67
C GLY A 308 35.29 31.70 -17.59
N GLU A 309 34.42 32.55 -18.15
CA GLU A 309 34.83 33.83 -18.73
C GLU A 309 35.59 34.62 -17.65
N ALA A 310 36.87 34.91 -17.91
CA ALA A 310 37.69 35.72 -17.05
C ALA A 310 37.10 37.14 -16.97
N ALA A 311 36.49 37.48 -15.83
CA ALA A 311 36.17 38.86 -15.51
C ALA A 311 37.48 39.65 -15.34
N ASP A 312 37.68 40.61 -16.25
CA ASP A 312 38.77 41.57 -16.30
C ASP A 312 38.96 42.29 -14.96
N SER A 313 40.10 42.05 -14.31
CA SER A 313 40.48 42.72 -13.07
C SER A 313 41.04 44.11 -13.36
N GLY A 314 40.17 45.08 -13.57
CA GLY A 314 40.51 46.51 -13.64
C GLY A 314 40.18 47.24 -12.34
N GLY A 315 41.21 47.71 -11.63
CA GLY A 315 41.09 48.84 -10.70
C GLY A 315 41.37 48.54 -9.22
N ALA A 316 42.65 48.55 -8.85
CA ALA A 316 43.08 48.72 -7.47
C ALA A 316 42.84 50.18 -7.03
N ALA A 317 42.18 50.38 -5.89
CA ALA A 317 42.24 51.62 -5.12
C ALA A 317 42.31 51.28 -3.62
N GLU A 318 43.26 51.93 -2.97
CA GLU A 318 43.87 51.63 -1.68
C GLU A 318 42.94 51.77 -0.47
N ARG A 319 43.24 50.99 0.59
CA ARG A 319 42.92 51.36 1.97
C ARG A 319 44.15 51.09 2.86
N PRO A 320 44.58 52.07 3.68
CA PRO A 320 45.91 52.06 4.29
C PRO A 320 46.00 51.18 5.53
N ALA A 321 47.23 50.73 5.81
CA ALA A 321 47.64 49.90 6.92
C ALA A 321 47.58 50.63 8.28
N ALA A 322 47.31 49.85 9.33
CA ALA A 322 47.71 50.14 10.70
C ALA A 322 48.26 48.84 11.32
N ASP A 323 49.56 48.66 11.14
CA ASP A 323 50.59 48.42 12.16
C ASP A 323 50.28 47.43 13.31
N GLY A 324 50.92 46.26 13.24
CA GLY A 324 51.86 45.84 14.29
C GLY A 324 51.40 44.80 15.31
N ALA A 325 51.63 43.51 14.99
CA ALA A 325 52.44 42.62 15.83
C ALA A 325 52.89 41.37 15.03
N ALA A 326 54.21 41.16 15.06
CA ALA A 326 55.05 40.14 14.42
C ALA A 326 54.57 38.68 14.61
N ALA A 327 54.53 37.84 13.56
CA ALA A 327 55.62 37.07 12.92
C ALA A 327 56.16 35.93 13.81
N ALA A 328 56.43 34.69 13.39
CA ALA A 328 56.58 34.00 12.10
C ALA A 328 56.47 32.49 12.42
N SER A 329 55.63 31.69 11.76
CA SER A 329 55.75 31.10 10.42
C SER A 329 56.81 29.98 10.28
N GLY A 330 56.30 28.79 9.95
CA GLY A 330 56.95 27.76 9.15
C GLY A 330 55.97 27.41 8.02
N ALA A 331 56.44 27.49 6.78
CA ALA A 331 55.65 27.77 5.58
C ALA A 331 54.70 26.65 5.10
N SER A 332 53.54 27.05 4.58
CA SER A 332 52.77 26.29 3.58
C SER A 332 52.65 27.13 2.32
N ALA A 333 52.97 26.54 1.16
CA ALA A 333 52.83 27.16 -0.14
C ALA A 333 51.35 27.46 -0.44
N ASP A 334 51.05 28.72 -0.78
CA ASP A 334 49.74 29.14 -1.27
C ASP A 334 49.46 28.51 -2.63
N ILE A 335 48.63 27.47 -2.66
CA ILE A 335 48.01 26.98 -3.89
C ILE A 335 46.84 27.91 -4.18
N ALA A 336 46.95 28.70 -5.26
CA ALA A 336 45.84 29.44 -5.82
C ALA A 336 44.75 28.46 -6.28
N VAL A 337 43.63 28.39 -5.54
CA VAL A 337 42.46 27.60 -5.92
C VAL A 337 41.75 28.32 -7.07
N SER A 338 42.08 27.96 -8.31
CA SER A 338 41.29 28.34 -9.49
C SER A 338 40.02 27.48 -9.54
N GLY A 339 38.85 28.12 -9.61
CA GLY A 339 37.58 27.50 -9.96
C GLY A 339 37.02 26.51 -8.94
N LYS A 340 35.97 26.89 -8.21
CA LYS A 340 35.13 25.90 -7.52
C LYS A 340 34.45 25.03 -8.58
N MET A 341 34.89 23.79 -8.77
CA MET A 341 34.09 22.78 -9.48
C MET A 341 32.82 22.52 -8.67
N ALA A 342 31.65 22.91 -9.20
CA ALA A 342 30.40 22.34 -8.71
C ALA A 342 30.35 20.88 -9.18
N ILE A 343 30.35 19.93 -8.25
CA ILE A 343 30.02 18.55 -8.57
C ILE A 343 28.50 18.54 -8.79
N LEU A 344 28.07 18.61 -10.06
CA LEU A 344 26.68 18.32 -10.42
C LEU A 344 26.39 16.85 -10.07
N PRO A 345 25.23 16.53 -9.47
CA PRO A 345 24.88 15.15 -9.17
C PRO A 345 24.86 14.31 -10.46
N TYR A 346 25.34 13.07 -10.39
CA TYR A 346 25.25 12.12 -11.50
C TYR A 346 23.76 11.86 -11.82
N PHE A 347 23.36 12.17 -13.05
CA PHE A 347 22.04 11.81 -13.56
C PHE A 347 22.04 10.32 -13.90
N HIS A 348 21.30 9.53 -13.14
CA HIS A 348 21.00 8.15 -13.51
C HIS A 348 19.57 8.10 -14.06
N LYS A 349 19.43 7.60 -15.28
CA LYS A 349 18.12 7.23 -15.81
C LYS A 349 17.78 5.84 -15.28
N SER A 350 16.69 5.73 -14.54
CA SER A 350 16.19 4.45 -14.03
C SER A 350 15.17 3.87 -15.00
N MET A 351 15.24 2.57 -15.28
CA MET A 351 14.24 1.81 -16.02
C MET A 351 13.78 0.63 -15.17
N VAL A 352 12.47 0.41 -15.05
CA VAL A 352 11.91 -0.83 -14.53
C VAL A 352 11.80 -1.82 -15.67
N LYS A 353 12.42 -3.00 -15.52
CA LYS A 353 12.31 -4.11 -16.47
C LYS A 353 11.52 -5.25 -15.87
N THR A 354 10.71 -5.89 -16.71
CA THR A 354 9.93 -7.08 -16.38
C THR A 354 10.23 -8.16 -17.40
N TYR A 355 10.73 -9.30 -16.93
CA TYR A 355 10.96 -10.50 -17.72
C TYR A 355 9.82 -11.47 -17.45
N VAL A 356 9.17 -11.93 -18.51
CA VAL A 356 8.10 -12.92 -18.45
C VAL A 356 8.65 -14.21 -19.02
N TYR A 357 8.69 -15.24 -18.18
CA TYR A 357 9.12 -16.58 -18.54
C TYR A 357 7.92 -17.53 -18.56
N ASP A 358 7.87 -18.42 -19.55
CA ASP A 358 7.02 -19.62 -19.54
C ASP A 358 7.73 -20.70 -18.71
N LEU A 359 7.04 -21.32 -17.75
CA LEU A 359 7.63 -22.30 -16.84
C LEU A 359 7.80 -23.69 -17.48
N GLY A 360 6.96 -24.06 -18.45
CA GLY A 360 6.91 -25.41 -19.02
C GLY A 360 6.82 -26.54 -17.96
N ASN A 361 6.87 -27.80 -18.41
CA ASN A 361 6.74 -28.97 -17.51
C ASN A 361 8.09 -29.46 -16.93
N GLU A 362 9.23 -28.89 -17.34
CA GLU A 362 10.57 -29.37 -16.97
C GLU A 362 11.25 -28.53 -15.87
N GLY A 363 10.54 -27.56 -15.29
CA GLY A 363 11.08 -26.66 -14.24
C GLY A 363 12.19 -25.73 -14.73
N LYS A 364 12.23 -25.44 -16.03
CA LYS A 364 13.22 -24.56 -16.68
C LYS A 364 12.50 -23.42 -17.38
N PRO A 365 12.52 -22.21 -16.81
CA PRO A 365 11.81 -21.09 -17.41
C PRO A 365 12.42 -20.67 -18.75
N ALA A 366 11.56 -20.46 -19.75
CA ALA A 366 11.92 -19.94 -21.07
C ALA A 366 11.45 -18.50 -21.20
N LEU A 367 12.36 -17.57 -21.50
CA LEU A 367 12.01 -16.15 -21.65
C LEU A 367 11.12 -15.95 -22.90
N VAL A 368 9.91 -15.43 -22.70
CA VAL A 368 8.95 -15.22 -23.80
C VAL A 368 8.67 -13.75 -24.08
N ARG A 369 8.84 -12.86 -23.10
CA ARG A 369 8.58 -11.43 -23.26
C ARG A 369 9.39 -10.60 -22.27
N GLN A 370 9.84 -9.44 -22.72
CA GLN A 370 10.42 -8.39 -21.89
C GLN A 370 9.59 -7.11 -22.04
N LEU A 371 9.33 -6.47 -20.91
CA LEU A 371 8.68 -5.17 -20.79
C LEU A 371 9.63 -4.20 -20.10
N GLU A 372 9.64 -2.94 -20.53
CA GLU A 372 10.44 -1.89 -19.89
C GLU A 372 9.61 -0.62 -19.75
N GLN A 373 9.76 0.09 -18.64
CA GLN A 373 9.15 1.39 -18.40
C GLN A 373 10.13 2.27 -17.62
N GLU A 374 10.26 3.54 -17.99
CA GLU A 374 11.15 4.48 -17.31
C GLU A 374 10.73 4.77 -15.86
N GLY A 375 11.66 5.25 -15.04
CA GLY A 375 11.43 5.64 -13.66
C GLY A 375 11.82 4.58 -12.62
N SER A 376 11.47 4.87 -11.38
CA SER A 376 11.70 4.02 -10.22
C SER A 376 10.47 3.16 -9.95
N TYR A 377 10.67 1.89 -9.62
CA TYR A 377 9.58 0.99 -9.23
C TYR A 377 8.88 1.51 -7.98
N LEU A 378 7.56 1.68 -8.05
CA LEU A 378 6.74 2.09 -6.91
C LEU A 378 5.98 0.88 -6.34
N SER A 379 5.25 0.17 -7.20
CA SER A 379 4.46 -1.00 -6.82
C SER A 379 4.05 -1.81 -8.06
N SER A 380 3.61 -3.04 -7.87
CA SER A 380 2.90 -3.80 -8.89
C SER A 380 1.81 -4.65 -8.27
N ARG A 381 0.82 -5.02 -9.10
CA ARG A 381 -0.30 -5.89 -8.73
C ARG A 381 -0.56 -6.87 -9.86
N LYS A 382 -0.84 -8.13 -9.52
CA LYS A 382 -1.32 -9.14 -10.46
C LYS A 382 -2.72 -9.58 -10.05
N ILE A 383 -3.68 -9.47 -10.96
CA ILE A 383 -5.08 -9.84 -10.74
C ILE A 383 -5.47 -10.80 -11.86
N GLY A 384 -5.58 -12.08 -11.54
CA GLY A 384 -5.67 -13.13 -12.55
C GLY A 384 -4.49 -13.06 -13.51
N GLU A 385 -4.77 -12.93 -14.81
CA GLU A 385 -3.76 -12.82 -15.88
C GLU A 385 -3.23 -11.39 -16.09
N ALA A 386 -3.88 -10.38 -15.49
CA ALA A 386 -3.52 -8.98 -15.69
C ALA A 386 -2.38 -8.57 -14.75
N LEU A 387 -1.35 -7.95 -15.32
CA LEU A 387 -0.21 -7.38 -14.59
C LEU A 387 -0.24 -5.86 -14.71
N TYR A 388 -0.18 -5.19 -13.56
CA TYR A 388 -0.09 -3.74 -13.43
C TYR A 388 1.22 -3.35 -12.75
N ILE A 389 2.00 -2.48 -13.37
CA ILE A 389 3.29 -2.00 -12.88
C ILE A 389 3.22 -0.48 -12.78
N VAL A 390 3.45 0.04 -11.58
CA VAL A 390 3.46 1.47 -11.29
C VAL A 390 4.89 1.94 -11.10
N THR A 391 5.30 2.96 -11.84
CA THR A 391 6.62 3.59 -11.72
C THR A 391 6.48 5.09 -11.51
N ASN A 392 7.49 5.69 -10.87
CA ASN A 392 7.62 7.15 -10.76
C ASN A 392 8.89 7.60 -11.49
N LYS A 393 8.73 8.40 -12.53
CA LYS A 393 9.83 9.09 -13.19
C LYS A 393 10.07 10.44 -12.51
N TYR A 394 11.19 10.52 -11.78
CA TYR A 394 11.64 11.76 -11.16
C TYR A 394 12.36 12.64 -12.18
N SER A 395 12.01 13.93 -12.19
CA SER A 395 12.63 14.92 -13.07
C SER A 395 13.57 15.80 -12.25
N TYR A 396 14.87 15.50 -12.27
CA TYR A 396 15.90 16.25 -11.54
C TYR A 396 16.37 17.50 -12.33
N ASN A 397 15.45 18.38 -12.71
CA ASN A 397 15.80 19.57 -13.48
C ASN A 397 16.10 20.77 -12.57
N TYR A 398 17.34 20.85 -12.08
CA TYR A 398 17.86 22.00 -11.31
C TYR A 398 17.80 23.33 -12.08
N GLY A 399 17.81 23.28 -13.41
CA GLY A 399 17.73 24.48 -14.27
C GLY A 399 16.39 25.19 -14.28
N ILE A 400 15.33 24.59 -13.72
CA ILE A 400 13.99 25.23 -13.64
C ILE A 400 14.00 26.41 -12.64
N TYR A 401 14.83 26.33 -11.60
CA TYR A 401 14.88 27.34 -10.53
C TYR A 401 15.77 28.54 -10.87
N ASP A 402 16.62 28.43 -11.89
CA ASP A 402 17.54 29.48 -12.34
C ASP A 402 17.12 30.12 -13.68
N LEU A 403 15.92 29.81 -14.20
CA LEU A 403 15.38 30.48 -15.39
C LEU A 403 15.19 31.97 -15.06
N PRO A 404 16.02 32.89 -15.62
CA PRO A 404 15.84 34.31 -15.35
C PRO A 404 14.45 34.72 -15.81
N ALA A 405 13.74 35.51 -14.99
CA ALA A 405 12.48 36.12 -15.39
C ALA A 405 12.65 36.81 -16.75
N GLY A 406 12.06 36.23 -17.80
CA GLY A 406 12.13 36.74 -19.17
C GLY A 406 13.02 35.96 -20.17
N LYS A 407 13.74 34.92 -19.78
CA LYS A 407 14.41 33.99 -20.71
C LYS A 407 13.70 32.64 -20.77
N SER A 408 12.49 32.64 -21.31
CA SER A 408 11.91 31.45 -21.93
C SER A 408 12.24 31.52 -23.42
N ASP A 409 13.43 31.09 -23.82
CA ASP A 409 13.53 30.67 -25.21
C ASP A 409 12.81 29.33 -25.35
N LEU A 410 12.12 29.15 -26.48
CA LEU A 410 11.49 27.88 -26.84
C LEU A 410 12.54 26.74 -26.91
N GLU A 411 13.83 27.06 -26.99
CA GLU A 411 14.93 26.12 -27.15
C GLU A 411 15.21 25.34 -25.86
N THR A 412 15.26 26.02 -24.72
CA THR A 412 15.34 25.40 -23.38
C THR A 412 14.08 24.58 -23.08
N ALA A 413 12.91 25.06 -23.51
CA ALA A 413 11.65 24.32 -23.37
C ALA A 413 11.62 23.05 -24.24
N ARG A 414 12.22 23.07 -25.44
CA ARG A 414 12.40 21.91 -26.33
C ARG A 414 13.34 20.87 -25.75
N GLU A 415 14.50 21.31 -25.24
CA GLU A 415 15.45 20.42 -24.57
C GLU A 415 14.84 19.77 -23.34
N LEU A 416 14.15 20.55 -22.49
CA LEU A 416 13.40 20.03 -21.34
C LEU A 416 12.30 19.05 -21.77
N ALA A 417 11.49 19.37 -22.79
CA ALA A 417 10.39 18.53 -23.25
C ALA A 417 10.82 17.09 -23.57
N SER A 418 11.93 16.93 -24.30
CA SER A 418 12.50 15.61 -24.61
C SER A 418 12.92 14.82 -23.37
N SER A 419 13.31 15.49 -22.28
CA SER A 419 13.62 14.85 -21.01
C SER A 419 12.37 14.42 -20.24
N PHE A 420 11.19 14.97 -20.54
CA PHE A 420 9.93 14.65 -19.85
C PHE A 420 9.15 13.52 -20.53
N GLU A 421 9.31 13.32 -21.84
CA GLU A 421 8.67 12.21 -22.55
C GLU A 421 9.30 10.87 -22.12
N PRO A 422 8.56 10.00 -21.39
CA PRO A 422 9.13 8.77 -20.86
C PRO A 422 9.23 7.70 -21.93
N LEU A 423 10.16 6.78 -21.71
CA LEU A 423 10.35 5.60 -22.55
C LEU A 423 9.66 4.37 -21.97
N TYR A 424 9.15 3.53 -22.86
CA TYR A 424 8.69 2.18 -22.55
C TYR A 424 9.04 1.23 -23.69
N ARG A 425 9.01 -0.07 -23.44
CA ARG A 425 9.27 -1.10 -24.46
C ARG A 425 8.46 -2.33 -24.17
N ASP A 426 8.02 -2.98 -25.24
CA ASP A 426 7.38 -4.28 -25.22
C ASP A 426 7.87 -5.11 -26.40
N THR A 427 8.67 -6.12 -26.12
CA THR A 427 9.27 -7.00 -27.14
C THR A 427 8.27 -7.80 -27.95
N ALA A 428 7.01 -7.91 -27.50
CA ALA A 428 5.95 -8.49 -28.34
C ALA A 428 5.57 -7.57 -29.52
N VAL A 429 5.88 -6.28 -29.44
CA VAL A 429 5.57 -5.26 -30.45
C VAL A 429 6.82 -4.79 -31.18
N SER A 430 7.85 -4.40 -30.44
CA SER A 430 9.07 -3.78 -30.97
C SER A 430 10.27 -4.00 -30.05
N ASP A 431 11.43 -4.23 -30.65
CA ASP A 431 12.70 -4.25 -29.93
C ASP A 431 13.23 -2.85 -29.60
N GLU A 432 12.75 -1.82 -30.30
CA GLU A 432 13.12 -0.42 -30.02
C GLU A 432 12.20 0.19 -28.95
N PRO A 433 12.75 0.99 -28.00
CA PRO A 433 11.95 1.76 -27.06
C PRO A 433 11.00 2.73 -27.77
N GLN A 434 9.78 2.81 -27.24
CA GLN A 434 8.75 3.77 -27.64
C GLN A 434 8.69 4.91 -26.64
N THR A 435 8.19 6.06 -27.09
CA THR A 435 8.09 7.28 -26.29
C THR A 435 6.62 7.63 -26.06
N VAL A 436 6.23 7.90 -24.81
CA VAL A 436 4.92 8.52 -24.54
C VAL A 436 5.03 10.02 -24.82
N LYS A 437 4.34 10.49 -25.86
CA LYS A 437 4.43 11.88 -26.30
C LYS A 437 3.74 12.83 -25.34
N LEU A 438 4.14 14.11 -25.33
CA LEU A 438 3.48 15.13 -24.54
C LEU A 438 1.95 15.20 -24.78
N SER A 439 1.48 14.86 -25.99
CA SER A 439 0.05 14.75 -26.34
C SER A 439 -0.70 13.66 -25.58
N ASP A 440 0.02 12.63 -25.14
CA ASP A 440 -0.55 11.44 -24.50
C ASP A 440 -0.33 11.46 -22.99
N ILE A 441 0.59 12.29 -22.50
CA ILE A 441 0.79 12.53 -21.06
C ILE A 441 -0.36 13.37 -20.51
N ARG A 442 -1.02 12.83 -19.49
CA ARG A 442 -2.08 13.50 -18.72
C ARG A 442 -1.46 14.16 -17.48
N TYR A 443 -2.14 15.15 -16.90
CA TYR A 443 -1.71 15.74 -15.63
C TYR A 443 -2.87 15.84 -14.64
N PHE A 444 -2.57 15.62 -13.36
CA PHE A 444 -3.56 15.84 -12.30
C PHE A 444 -3.84 17.33 -12.14
N PRO A 445 -5.09 17.74 -11.88
CA PRO A 445 -5.41 19.09 -11.45
C PRO A 445 -4.53 19.49 -10.25
N GLU A 446 -3.86 20.64 -10.36
CA GLU A 446 -2.89 21.12 -9.37
C GLU A 446 -1.81 20.06 -9.02
N PRO A 447 -0.93 19.70 -9.96
CA PRO A 447 0.06 18.64 -9.74
C PRO A 447 0.88 18.94 -8.48
N ALA A 448 1.15 17.93 -7.66
CA ALA A 448 1.85 18.15 -6.39
C ALA A 448 3.35 18.40 -6.59
N ASP A 449 3.95 17.73 -7.57
CA ASP A 449 5.34 17.90 -7.95
C ASP A 449 5.56 17.74 -9.47
N SER A 450 6.83 17.83 -9.90
CA SER A 450 7.22 17.73 -11.31
C SER A 450 7.55 16.30 -11.77
N SER A 451 7.33 15.30 -10.93
CA SER A 451 7.51 13.90 -11.28
C SER A 451 6.26 13.31 -11.92
N MET A 452 6.43 12.16 -12.55
CA MET A 452 5.40 11.53 -13.38
C MET A 452 5.18 10.10 -12.94
N MET A 453 3.95 9.79 -12.59
CA MET A 453 3.52 8.42 -12.35
C MET A 453 3.21 7.76 -13.69
N MET A 454 3.73 6.57 -13.91
CA MET A 454 3.34 5.73 -15.04
C MET A 454 2.70 4.45 -14.54
N VAL A 455 1.69 3.99 -15.27
CA VAL A 455 1.06 2.70 -15.05
C VAL A 455 1.12 1.91 -16.35
N GLY A 456 1.92 0.87 -16.34
CA GLY A 456 1.92 -0.15 -17.39
C GLY A 456 0.96 -1.25 -17.03
N ALA A 457 0.04 -1.55 -17.94
CA ALA A 457 -0.97 -2.59 -17.79
C ALA A 457 -0.89 -3.55 -18.98
N VAL A 458 -0.92 -4.86 -18.69
CA VAL A 458 -0.89 -5.90 -19.73
C VAL A 458 -1.69 -7.11 -19.27
N ASP A 459 -2.44 -7.70 -20.19
CA ASP A 459 -3.12 -8.99 -20.00
C ASP A 459 -2.17 -10.08 -20.52
N LEU A 460 -1.56 -10.83 -19.62
CA LEU A 460 -0.58 -11.85 -20.00
C LEU A 460 -1.24 -13.09 -20.63
N GLY A 461 -2.55 -13.28 -20.43
CA GLY A 461 -3.36 -14.33 -21.05
C GLY A 461 -3.69 -14.04 -22.52
N ASP A 462 -3.56 -12.78 -22.94
CA ASP A 462 -3.82 -12.34 -24.30
C ASP A 462 -2.50 -12.28 -25.11
N SER A 463 -2.28 -13.25 -25.99
CA SER A 463 -1.07 -13.32 -26.81
C SER A 463 -0.93 -12.17 -27.81
N GLU A 464 -2.04 -11.50 -28.16
CA GLU A 464 -2.04 -10.32 -29.04
C GLU A 464 -2.05 -9.01 -28.24
N GLY A 465 -2.31 -9.08 -26.93
CA GLY A 465 -2.37 -7.94 -26.02
C GLY A 465 -1.01 -7.26 -25.85
N THR A 466 -0.97 -5.95 -26.06
CA THR A 466 0.24 -5.11 -25.92
C THR A 466 0.29 -4.44 -24.55
N LEU A 467 1.49 -4.07 -24.10
CA LEU A 467 1.65 -3.22 -22.92
C LEU A 467 0.99 -1.85 -23.15
N GLN A 468 -0.01 -1.52 -22.34
CA GLN A 468 -0.63 -0.20 -22.30
C GLN A 468 0.08 0.65 -21.25
N VAL A 469 0.70 1.76 -21.66
CA VAL A 469 1.40 2.67 -20.73
C VAL A 469 0.65 3.98 -20.64
N SER A 470 0.14 4.29 -19.45
CA SER A 470 -0.49 5.57 -19.14
C SER A 470 0.42 6.41 -18.26
N ALA A 471 0.60 7.69 -18.60
CA ALA A 471 1.52 8.60 -17.92
C ALA A 471 0.77 9.82 -17.34
N TYR A 472 1.01 10.11 -16.06
CA TYR A 472 0.32 11.12 -15.26
C TYR A 472 1.32 12.03 -14.55
N PHE A 473 1.36 13.30 -14.91
CA PHE A 473 2.18 14.33 -14.30
C PHE A 473 1.57 14.85 -12.98
N GLY A 474 2.39 14.99 -11.93
CA GLY A 474 1.98 15.36 -10.57
C GLY A 474 2.27 14.32 -9.49
N ALA A 475 2.67 13.11 -9.94
CA ALA A 475 3.16 11.93 -9.22
C ALA A 475 2.22 11.20 -8.25
N GLY A 476 2.60 9.96 -7.92
CA GLY A 476 1.86 9.04 -7.06
C GLY A 476 2.66 8.67 -5.80
N GLY A 477 1.98 8.51 -4.68
CA GLY A 477 2.57 8.13 -3.40
C GLY A 477 2.31 6.66 -3.06
N THR A 478 1.50 6.42 -2.04
CA THR A 478 1.17 5.06 -1.59
C THR A 478 0.12 4.45 -2.53
N ILE A 479 0.35 3.20 -2.96
CA ILE A 479 -0.57 2.46 -3.83
C ILE A 479 -1.42 1.51 -3.01
N TYR A 480 -2.73 1.56 -3.20
CA TYR A 480 -3.69 0.55 -2.77
C TYR A 480 -4.41 -0.02 -3.99
N ALA A 481 -4.75 -1.30 -3.99
CA ALA A 481 -5.53 -1.89 -5.07
C ALA A 481 -6.53 -2.90 -4.52
N SER A 482 -7.75 -2.83 -5.01
CA SER A 482 -8.75 -3.89 -4.94
C SER A 482 -8.74 -4.69 -6.24
N GLN A 483 -9.60 -5.71 -6.37
CA GLN A 483 -9.71 -6.48 -7.61
C GLN A 483 -10.18 -5.64 -8.81
N LYS A 484 -10.83 -4.49 -8.55
CA LYS A 484 -11.44 -3.64 -9.59
C LYS A 484 -10.84 -2.25 -9.69
N ASN A 485 -10.16 -1.77 -8.66
CA ASN A 485 -9.67 -0.40 -8.60
C ASN A 485 -8.23 -0.33 -8.11
N LEU A 486 -7.50 0.67 -8.58
CA LEU A 486 -6.20 1.09 -8.07
C LEU A 486 -6.33 2.54 -7.58
N TYR A 487 -5.74 2.80 -6.43
CA TYR A 487 -5.73 4.10 -5.79
C TYR A 487 -4.29 4.56 -5.63
N ALA A 488 -3.98 5.76 -6.13
CA ALA A 488 -2.72 6.43 -5.89
C ALA A 488 -2.97 7.57 -4.90
N ALA A 489 -2.34 7.49 -3.74
CA ALA A 489 -2.52 8.46 -2.65
C ALA A 489 -1.22 9.21 -2.36
N GLN A 490 -1.25 10.54 -2.43
CA GLN A 490 -0.08 11.40 -2.26
C GLN A 490 -0.30 12.41 -1.14
N SER A 491 0.53 12.33 -0.11
CA SER A 491 0.51 13.31 0.98
C SER A 491 1.33 14.54 0.60
N VAL A 492 0.68 15.69 0.57
CA VAL A 492 1.21 17.00 0.20
C VAL A 492 1.24 17.89 1.44
N PHE A 493 2.36 18.58 1.61
CA PHE A 493 2.57 19.53 2.70
C PHE A 493 2.74 20.92 2.09
N THR A 494 1.82 21.82 2.38
CA THR A 494 1.85 23.20 1.90
C THR A 494 2.05 24.15 3.07
N GLU A 495 2.97 25.09 2.95
CA GLU A 495 3.18 26.13 3.96
C GLU A 495 1.90 26.98 4.12
N ASP A 496 1.50 27.22 5.36
CA ASP A 496 0.38 28.06 5.75
C ASP A 496 0.82 28.96 6.92
N GLY A 497 1.37 30.13 6.57
CA GLY A 497 1.97 31.06 7.53
C GLY A 497 3.18 30.45 8.24
N SER A 498 3.09 30.27 9.56
CA SER A 498 4.13 29.59 10.37
C SER A 498 3.88 28.10 10.57
N THR A 499 2.89 27.52 9.88
CA THR A 499 2.49 26.12 9.99
C THR A 499 2.50 25.44 8.62
N TYR A 500 2.23 24.14 8.58
CA TYR A 500 2.05 23.40 7.33
C TYR A 500 0.64 22.82 7.31
N LYS A 501 -0.11 23.12 6.25
CA LYS A 501 -1.33 22.38 5.92
C LYS A 501 -0.91 21.04 5.30
N GLN A 502 -1.43 19.96 5.87
CA GLN A 502 -1.16 18.60 5.45
C GLN A 502 -2.42 18.00 4.85
N GLU A 503 -2.31 17.49 3.62
CA GLU A 503 -3.45 16.99 2.86
C GLU A 503 -3.00 15.78 2.03
N THR A 504 -3.87 14.78 1.87
CA THR A 504 -3.63 13.64 1.00
C THR A 504 -4.57 13.70 -0.19
N LYS A 505 -3.98 13.87 -1.38
CA LYS A 505 -4.67 13.75 -2.67
C LYS A 505 -4.84 12.28 -3.02
N LEU A 506 -6.02 11.92 -3.48
CA LEU A 506 -6.41 10.54 -3.79
C LEU A 506 -6.86 10.47 -5.24
N HIS A 507 -6.27 9.58 -6.03
CA HIS A 507 -6.60 9.36 -7.43
C HIS A 507 -7.08 7.92 -7.63
N LYS A 508 -8.30 7.76 -8.14
CA LYS A 508 -8.93 6.47 -8.37
C LYS A 508 -8.87 6.07 -9.84
N PHE A 509 -8.43 4.84 -10.08
CA PHE A 509 -8.35 4.20 -11.39
C PHE A 509 -9.15 2.90 -11.35
N ARG A 510 -9.93 2.62 -12.39
CA ARG A 510 -10.50 1.29 -12.62
C ARG A 510 -9.49 0.41 -13.33
N LEU A 511 -9.44 -0.86 -12.93
CA LEU A 511 -8.61 -1.91 -13.49
C LEU A 511 -9.48 -2.83 -14.35
N ASP A 512 -9.16 -2.89 -15.65
CA ASP A 512 -9.95 -3.64 -16.63
C ASP A 512 -9.02 -4.59 -17.41
N ASN A 513 -8.72 -5.77 -16.84
CA ASN A 513 -7.95 -6.87 -17.46
C ASN A 513 -6.79 -6.41 -18.36
N GLY A 514 -5.75 -5.80 -17.77
CA GLY A 514 -4.59 -5.31 -18.51
C GLY A 514 -4.75 -3.91 -19.10
N SER A 515 -5.80 -3.18 -18.72
CA SER A 515 -5.96 -1.75 -19.00
C SER A 515 -6.41 -0.97 -17.76
N ILE A 516 -6.23 0.35 -17.78
CA ILE A 516 -6.65 1.23 -16.70
C ILE A 516 -7.47 2.41 -17.21
N THR A 517 -8.42 2.87 -16.40
CA THR A 517 -9.24 4.06 -16.69
C THR A 517 -9.23 4.99 -15.48
N TYR A 518 -8.92 6.27 -15.66
CA TYR A 518 -9.05 7.25 -14.57
C TYR A 518 -10.52 7.55 -14.28
N ILE A 519 -10.91 7.53 -13.01
CA ILE A 519 -12.30 7.63 -12.58
C ILE A 519 -12.58 8.97 -11.92
N SER A 520 -11.85 9.28 -10.85
CA SER A 520 -12.09 10.48 -10.04
C SER A 520 -10.92 10.78 -9.13
N GLU A 521 -10.97 11.97 -8.51
CA GLU A 521 -10.08 12.39 -7.44
C GLU A 521 -10.84 12.80 -6.19
N GLY A 522 -10.18 12.68 -5.04
CA GLY A 522 -10.63 13.21 -3.76
C GLY A 522 -9.45 13.77 -2.98
N SER A 523 -9.74 14.49 -1.90
CA SER A 523 -8.72 15.04 -1.02
C SER A 523 -9.19 15.04 0.42
N VAL A 524 -8.29 14.66 1.35
CA VAL A 524 -8.59 14.59 2.78
C VAL A 524 -7.44 15.17 3.62
N PRO A 525 -7.72 15.86 4.74
CA PRO A 525 -6.68 16.37 5.63
C PRO A 525 -5.84 15.24 6.28
N GLY A 526 -4.53 15.48 6.42
CA GLY A 526 -3.58 14.54 7.04
C GLY A 526 -2.70 13.78 6.03
N ALA A 527 -1.72 13.02 6.54
CA ALA A 527 -0.88 12.11 5.76
C ALA A 527 -1.12 10.66 6.14
N LEU A 528 -0.96 9.81 5.15
CA LEU A 528 -1.05 8.37 5.29
C LEU A 528 0.20 7.81 5.97
N LEU A 529 0.02 6.72 6.71
CA LEU A 529 1.14 5.94 7.24
C LEU A 529 1.72 5.02 6.16
N ASN A 530 0.89 4.15 5.58
CA ASN A 530 1.26 3.17 4.55
C ASN A 530 0.01 2.60 3.87
N GLN A 531 0.15 1.53 3.08
CA GLN A 531 -0.96 0.94 2.32
C GLN A 531 -2.12 0.45 3.22
N PHE A 532 -1.84 -0.01 4.44
CA PHE A 532 -2.85 -0.52 5.39
C PHE A 532 -3.70 0.58 6.03
N SER A 533 -3.31 1.84 5.86
CA SER A 533 -4.15 3.00 6.16
C SER A 533 -5.25 3.24 5.12
N MET A 534 -5.38 2.38 4.12
CA MET A 534 -6.38 2.46 3.05
C MET A 534 -7.10 1.13 2.87
N ASP A 535 -8.38 1.21 2.52
CA ASP A 535 -9.24 0.06 2.23
C ASP A 535 -10.41 0.45 1.31
N GLU A 536 -10.95 -0.53 0.59
CA GLU A 536 -12.20 -0.41 -0.17
C GLU A 536 -13.17 -1.48 0.30
N HIS A 537 -14.34 -1.06 0.78
CA HIS A 537 -15.38 -1.95 1.29
C HIS A 537 -16.77 -1.48 0.84
N GLU A 538 -17.54 -2.38 0.23
CA GLU A 538 -18.90 -2.12 -0.27
C GLU A 538 -19.04 -0.83 -1.12
N GLY A 539 -18.03 -0.53 -1.94
CA GLY A 539 -18.01 0.66 -2.81
C GLY A 539 -17.57 1.96 -2.12
N TYR A 540 -17.22 1.91 -0.83
CA TYR A 540 -16.65 3.04 -0.09
C TYR A 540 -15.15 2.88 0.06
N PHE A 541 -14.43 3.96 -0.21
CA PHE A 541 -12.99 4.05 0.06
C PHE A 541 -12.76 4.65 1.44
N ARG A 542 -11.93 3.99 2.26
CA ARG A 542 -11.76 4.31 3.68
C ARG A 542 -10.30 4.57 3.96
N VAL A 543 -10.02 5.65 4.66
CA VAL A 543 -8.65 6.11 4.89
C VAL A 543 -8.44 6.59 6.31
N ALA A 544 -7.30 6.24 6.91
CA ALA A 544 -6.90 6.65 8.25
C ALA A 544 -5.57 7.41 8.20
N LEU A 545 -5.55 8.64 8.71
CA LEU A 545 -4.44 9.59 8.54
C LEU A 545 -4.06 10.27 9.86
N THR A 546 -2.80 10.70 9.96
CA THR A 546 -2.36 11.63 11.01
C THR A 546 -2.27 13.04 10.41
N ASN A 547 -2.84 14.01 11.10
CA ASN A 547 -2.76 15.43 10.76
C ASN A 547 -1.99 16.19 11.84
N GLY A 548 -1.32 17.29 11.48
CA GLY A 548 -0.63 18.18 12.41
C GLY A 548 0.75 17.67 12.85
N ASN A 549 1.36 18.38 13.79
CA ASN A 549 2.75 18.17 14.21
C ASN A 549 2.81 17.55 15.62
N MET A 550 3.46 16.38 15.75
CA MET A 550 3.60 15.67 17.03
C MET A 550 4.35 16.46 18.11
N TRP A 551 5.23 17.37 17.71
CA TRP A 551 6.05 18.19 18.61
C TRP A 551 5.43 19.55 18.91
N ALA A 552 4.31 19.90 18.28
CA ALA A 552 3.58 21.12 18.53
C ALA A 552 2.53 20.93 19.63
N THR A 553 2.11 22.04 20.26
CA THR A 553 1.05 22.06 21.28
C THR A 553 -0.14 22.90 20.80
N GLY A 554 -1.30 22.73 21.44
CA GLY A 554 -2.53 23.44 21.04
C GLY A 554 -3.10 22.93 19.72
N GLU A 555 -3.65 23.83 18.90
CA GLU A 555 -4.30 23.50 17.61
C GLU A 555 -3.32 22.95 16.55
N ALA A 556 -2.02 23.18 16.72
CA ALA A 556 -0.98 22.64 15.83
C ALA A 556 -0.54 21.20 16.20
N GLY A 557 -0.98 20.69 17.36
CA GLY A 557 -0.65 19.34 17.82
C GLY A 557 -1.23 18.25 16.92
N SER A 558 -0.57 17.10 16.86
CA SER A 558 -1.02 16.01 15.99
C SER A 558 -2.38 15.45 16.41
N THR A 559 -3.19 15.05 15.44
CA THR A 559 -4.46 14.33 15.65
C THR A 559 -4.59 13.25 14.59
N ASN A 560 -5.45 12.27 14.84
CA ASN A 560 -5.66 11.15 13.94
C ASN A 560 -7.11 11.16 13.46
N ASN A 561 -7.30 10.90 12.17
CA ASN A 561 -8.58 11.04 11.51
C ASN A 561 -8.88 9.80 10.67
N VAL A 562 -10.16 9.47 10.53
CA VAL A 562 -10.67 8.46 9.61
C VAL A 562 -11.70 9.12 8.69
N TYR A 563 -11.57 8.94 7.38
CA TYR A 563 -12.52 9.42 6.39
C TYR A 563 -13.07 8.26 5.56
N VAL A 564 -14.34 8.40 5.18
CA VAL A 564 -15.04 7.47 4.29
C VAL A 564 -15.51 8.25 3.07
N LEU A 565 -15.14 7.79 1.89
CA LEU A 565 -15.41 8.42 0.60
C LEU A 565 -16.27 7.50 -0.27
N ASN A 566 -17.19 8.06 -1.05
CA ASN A 566 -18.02 7.31 -1.99
C ASN A 566 -17.24 6.94 -3.28
N GLU A 567 -17.90 6.27 -4.23
CA GLU A 567 -17.25 5.87 -5.48
C GLU A 567 -16.78 7.05 -6.36
N LYS A 568 -17.33 8.25 -6.15
CA LYS A 568 -16.91 9.52 -6.78
C LYS A 568 -15.77 10.21 -6.03
N MET A 569 -15.27 9.61 -4.95
CA MET A 569 -14.22 10.16 -4.07
C MET A 569 -14.64 11.42 -3.31
N GLU A 570 -15.94 11.57 -3.05
CA GLU A 570 -16.49 12.61 -2.17
C GLU A 570 -16.57 12.06 -0.74
N THR A 571 -16.14 12.85 0.25
CA THR A 571 -16.25 12.48 1.67
C THR A 571 -17.71 12.40 2.10
N VAL A 572 -18.15 11.22 2.52
CA VAL A 572 -19.51 10.97 3.04
C VAL A 572 -19.54 10.83 4.56
N GLY A 573 -18.43 10.43 5.17
CA GLY A 573 -18.29 10.31 6.62
C GLY A 573 -16.89 10.65 7.09
N LYS A 574 -16.78 11.10 8.33
CA LYS A 574 -15.51 11.47 8.95
C LYS A 574 -15.55 11.29 10.46
N LEU A 575 -14.39 10.98 11.02
CA LEU A 575 -14.11 10.94 12.45
C LEU A 575 -12.75 11.61 12.66
N GLU A 576 -12.74 12.76 13.31
CA GLU A 576 -11.57 13.64 13.40
C GLU A 576 -11.15 13.87 14.85
N GLY A 577 -9.89 14.24 15.07
CA GLY A 577 -9.42 14.66 16.40
C GLY A 577 -9.12 13.52 17.36
N LEU A 578 -8.86 12.31 16.85
CA LEU A 578 -8.54 11.14 17.68
C LEU A 578 -7.11 11.24 18.23
N ALA A 579 -6.96 10.86 19.51
CA ALA A 579 -5.69 10.81 20.22
C ALA A 579 -4.79 12.06 20.02
N PRO A 580 -5.19 13.24 20.53
CA PRO A 580 -4.42 14.47 20.35
C PRO A 580 -3.00 14.37 20.93
N GLY A 581 -2.00 14.77 20.15
CA GLY A 581 -0.57 14.65 20.44
C GLY A 581 0.03 13.28 20.11
N GLU A 582 -0.73 12.37 19.49
CA GLU A 582 -0.27 11.05 19.06
C GLU A 582 -0.29 10.94 17.52
N ARG A 583 0.43 9.96 16.96
CA ARG A 583 0.33 9.57 15.55
C ARG A 583 -0.09 8.13 15.39
N ILE A 584 -0.61 7.77 14.20
CA ILE A 584 -0.90 6.38 13.83
C ILE A 584 0.40 5.59 13.67
N TYR A 585 0.42 4.37 14.21
CA TYR A 585 1.48 3.37 14.03
C TYR A 585 1.01 2.13 13.29
N SER A 586 -0.28 1.79 13.37
CA SER A 586 -0.85 0.71 12.60
C SER A 586 -2.35 0.90 12.41
N VAL A 587 -2.86 0.42 11.27
CA VAL A 587 -4.28 0.41 10.94
C VAL A 587 -4.60 -0.94 10.33
N ARG A 588 -5.76 -1.50 10.68
CA ARG A 588 -6.33 -2.65 10.00
C ARG A 588 -7.83 -2.47 9.82
N PHE A 589 -8.27 -2.47 8.57
CA PHE A 589 -9.68 -2.54 8.23
C PHE A 589 -10.15 -4.00 8.20
N MET A 590 -11.32 -4.25 8.77
CA MET A 590 -11.98 -5.56 8.85
C MET A 590 -13.49 -5.32 8.79
N GLY A 591 -14.05 -5.39 7.60
CA GLY A 591 -15.50 -5.31 7.37
C GLY A 591 -15.98 -3.95 7.71
N ASP A 592 -17.05 -3.90 8.49
CA ASP A 592 -17.62 -2.68 9.04
C ASP A 592 -16.75 -2.02 10.11
N ARG A 593 -15.49 -2.42 10.31
CA ARG A 593 -14.64 -1.94 11.41
C ARG A 593 -13.26 -1.54 10.94
N ALA A 594 -12.66 -0.60 11.69
CA ALA A 594 -11.23 -0.34 11.65
C ALA A 594 -10.63 -0.45 13.05
N TYR A 595 -9.43 -1.01 13.11
CA TYR A 595 -8.62 -1.07 14.30
C TYR A 595 -7.38 -0.21 14.09
N MET A 596 -7.16 0.74 14.99
CA MET A 596 -6.10 1.75 14.84
C MET A 596 -5.27 1.84 16.11
N VAL A 597 -3.96 1.79 15.96
CA VAL A 597 -3.00 1.98 17.05
C VAL A 597 -2.36 3.35 16.88
N THR A 598 -2.38 4.16 17.94
CA THR A 598 -1.66 5.43 18.01
C THR A 598 -0.67 5.42 19.16
N PHE A 599 0.40 6.21 19.06
CA PHE A 599 1.41 6.27 20.10
C PHE A 599 1.95 7.67 20.37
N ARG A 600 2.16 7.95 21.66
CA ARG A 600 3.10 8.97 22.17
C ARG A 600 4.00 8.36 23.26
N ASN A 601 3.39 7.85 24.33
CA ASN A 601 4.07 7.17 25.45
C ASN A 601 3.42 5.82 25.85
N VAL A 602 2.08 5.68 25.73
CA VAL A 602 1.27 4.45 25.89
C VAL A 602 0.32 4.32 24.70
N ASP A 603 0.04 3.09 24.25
CA ASP A 603 -0.74 2.81 23.04
C ASP A 603 -2.20 2.46 23.33
N PRO A 604 -3.18 3.29 22.92
CA PRO A 604 -4.54 2.82 22.70
C PRO A 604 -4.67 2.07 21.36
N LEU A 605 -5.16 0.84 21.41
CA LEU A 605 -5.82 0.17 20.29
C LEU A 605 -7.28 0.66 20.26
N PHE A 606 -7.65 1.46 19.26
CA PHE A 606 -9.02 1.89 19.00
C PHE A 606 -9.78 0.88 18.16
N ALA A 607 -11.02 0.59 18.52
CA ALA A 607 -12.01 -0.07 17.67
C ALA A 607 -13.00 0.98 17.15
N ILE A 608 -13.09 1.13 15.83
CA ILE A 608 -13.86 2.16 15.14
C ILE A 608 -14.95 1.49 14.30
N ASP A 609 -16.19 1.95 14.44
CA ASP A 609 -17.32 1.59 13.60
C ASP A 609 -17.26 2.32 12.26
N LEU A 610 -17.46 1.55 11.20
CA LEU A 610 -17.56 1.99 9.81
C LEU A 610 -18.77 1.36 9.10
N GLY A 611 -19.64 0.62 9.81
CA GLY A 611 -20.82 -0.01 9.23
C GLY A 611 -21.87 0.99 8.74
N ASN A 612 -21.89 2.19 9.31
CA ASN A 612 -22.54 3.34 8.69
C ASN A 612 -21.49 4.28 8.06
N PRO A 613 -21.31 4.26 6.72
CA PRO A 613 -20.35 5.09 6.02
C PRO A 613 -20.47 6.59 6.30
N ALA A 614 -21.68 7.07 6.65
CA ALA A 614 -21.94 8.49 6.93
C ALA A 614 -21.64 8.89 8.38
N LYS A 615 -21.49 7.93 9.30
CA LYS A 615 -21.32 8.18 10.74
C LYS A 615 -20.28 7.26 11.37
N PRO A 616 -18.98 7.42 11.04
CA PRO A 616 -17.92 6.68 11.71
C PRO A 616 -17.84 7.09 13.19
N GLU A 617 -17.64 6.13 14.10
CA GLU A 617 -17.54 6.41 15.54
C GLU A 617 -16.60 5.45 16.28
N VAL A 618 -16.01 5.92 17.39
CA VAL A 618 -15.19 5.05 18.25
C VAL A 618 -16.10 4.20 19.12
N LEU A 619 -15.98 2.88 19.01
CA LEU A 619 -16.73 1.91 19.79
C LEU A 619 -16.07 1.62 21.14
N GLY A 620 -14.74 1.52 21.14
CA GLY A 620 -13.97 1.17 22.32
C GLY A 620 -12.48 1.42 22.13
N GLN A 621 -11.74 1.33 23.24
CA GLN A 621 -10.29 1.46 23.25
C GLN A 621 -9.67 0.53 24.29
N LEU A 622 -8.49 0.00 23.99
CA LEU A 622 -7.67 -0.78 24.92
C LEU A 622 -6.29 -0.13 25.02
N LYS A 623 -5.91 0.33 26.22
CA LYS A 623 -4.56 0.90 26.46
C LYS A 623 -3.60 -0.18 26.93
N ILE A 624 -2.47 -0.34 26.23
CA ILE A 624 -1.40 -1.28 26.56
C ILE A 624 -0.02 -0.60 26.48
N PRO A 625 0.96 -1.02 27.29
CA PRO A 625 2.34 -0.60 27.10
C PRO A 625 2.88 -1.12 25.76
N GLY A 626 3.58 -0.24 25.04
CA GLY A 626 4.20 -0.55 23.75
C GLY A 626 3.24 -0.71 22.58
N TYR A 627 3.74 -0.47 21.37
CA TYR A 627 2.93 -0.30 20.16
C TYR A 627 2.95 -1.54 19.28
N SER A 628 1.96 -1.61 18.38
CA SER A 628 1.99 -2.52 17.23
C SER A 628 2.34 -1.70 15.98
N ASP A 629 3.34 -2.14 15.24
CA ASP A 629 3.68 -1.65 13.90
C ASP A 629 2.79 -2.33 12.84
N TYR A 630 2.42 -3.59 13.07
CA TYR A 630 1.58 -4.36 12.18
C TYR A 630 0.47 -5.09 12.94
N LEU A 631 -0.76 -4.97 12.42
CA LEU A 631 -1.95 -5.69 12.87
C LEU A 631 -2.37 -6.72 11.82
N HIS A 632 -2.44 -7.97 12.22
CA HIS A 632 -2.85 -9.08 11.36
C HIS A 632 -4.18 -9.69 11.87
N PRO A 633 -5.22 -9.82 11.04
CA PRO A 633 -6.42 -10.55 11.42
C PRO A 633 -6.14 -12.04 11.67
N TYR A 634 -6.57 -12.56 12.81
CA TYR A 634 -6.62 -14.01 13.03
C TYR A 634 -7.97 -14.57 12.56
N ASP A 635 -9.05 -13.84 12.82
CA ASP A 635 -10.38 -13.96 12.24
C ASP A 635 -11.18 -12.67 12.46
N GLU A 636 -12.49 -12.69 12.17
CA GLU A 636 -13.41 -11.56 12.39
C GLU A 636 -13.35 -10.92 13.79
N ASN A 637 -13.01 -11.71 14.82
CA ASN A 637 -13.12 -11.34 16.22
C ASN A 637 -11.77 -11.29 16.94
N HIS A 638 -10.66 -11.57 16.24
CA HIS A 638 -9.33 -11.63 16.86
C HIS A 638 -8.25 -11.01 15.98
N LEU A 639 -7.31 -10.30 16.61
CA LEU A 639 -6.19 -9.62 15.96
C LEU A 639 -4.87 -10.03 16.59
N ILE A 640 -3.82 -10.14 15.78
CA ILE A 640 -2.44 -10.30 16.23
C ILE A 640 -1.71 -8.98 15.99
N GLY A 641 -1.16 -8.38 17.05
CA GLY A 641 -0.27 -7.23 16.95
C GLY A 641 1.19 -7.64 17.01
N PHE A 642 2.00 -7.05 16.14
CA PHE A 642 3.46 -7.16 16.11
C PHE A 642 4.07 -5.78 16.28
N GLY A 643 4.97 -5.60 17.23
CA GLY A 643 5.63 -4.31 17.44
C GLY A 643 6.65 -4.36 18.56
N LYS A 644 6.62 -3.37 19.45
CA LYS A 644 7.62 -3.19 20.52
C LYS A 644 6.97 -3.01 21.88
N GLU A 645 7.53 -3.65 22.90
CA GLU A 645 7.21 -3.34 24.30
C GLU A 645 7.95 -2.06 24.72
N THR A 646 7.34 -1.18 25.52
CA THR A 646 7.96 0.05 26.01
C THR A 646 7.84 0.18 27.53
N ILE A 647 8.77 0.92 28.12
CA ILE A 647 8.68 1.42 29.50
C ILE A 647 8.80 2.94 29.48
N GLU A 648 8.13 3.60 30.43
CA GLU A 648 8.26 5.05 30.64
C GLU A 648 9.22 5.33 31.79
N LEU A 649 10.18 6.22 31.56
CA LEU A 649 11.11 6.70 32.59
C LEU A 649 11.04 8.23 32.68
N PRO A 650 11.20 8.82 33.88
CA PRO A 650 11.28 10.27 34.03
C PRO A 650 12.42 10.86 33.19
N SER A 651 12.13 11.92 32.43
CA SER A 651 13.13 12.59 31.60
C SER A 651 14.02 13.50 32.47
N LYS A 652 15.33 13.25 32.46
CA LYS A 652 16.29 14.02 33.28
C LYS A 652 16.48 15.43 32.69
N GLY A 653 16.03 16.46 33.40
CA GLY A 653 16.15 17.87 32.99
C GLY A 653 14.88 18.49 32.39
N MET A 654 13.79 17.73 32.33
CA MET A 654 12.44 18.18 31.99
C MET A 654 11.55 18.23 33.25
N GLY A 655 10.34 18.78 33.13
CA GLY A 655 9.43 18.98 34.27
C GLY A 655 9.10 17.67 35.03
N PRO A 656 8.61 17.76 36.27
CA PRO A 656 8.38 16.59 37.13
C PRO A 656 7.37 15.56 36.58
N ASP A 657 6.58 15.92 35.56
CA ASP A 657 5.56 15.08 34.93
C ASP A 657 5.93 14.62 33.50
N GLU A 658 7.14 14.93 33.01
CA GLU A 658 7.57 14.56 31.66
C GLU A 658 8.35 13.23 31.64
N THR A 659 7.72 12.20 31.06
CA THR A 659 8.30 10.87 30.87
C THR A 659 8.75 10.65 29.42
N MET A 660 9.77 9.82 29.24
CA MET A 660 10.24 9.35 27.94
C MET A 660 10.07 7.83 27.84
N ALA A 661 9.48 7.38 26.73
CA ALA A 661 9.28 5.97 26.44
C ALA A 661 10.53 5.32 25.81
N PHE A 662 10.93 4.17 26.33
CA PHE A 662 12.03 3.36 25.81
C PHE A 662 11.54 1.97 25.45
N TYR A 663 11.69 1.58 24.19
CA TYR A 663 11.42 0.19 23.80
C TYR A 663 12.39 -0.80 24.47
N GLN A 664 11.87 -1.97 24.85
CA GLN A 664 12.56 -3.00 25.62
C GLN A 664 12.72 -4.32 24.86
N GLY A 665 11.98 -4.58 23.79
CA GLY A 665 12.04 -5.84 23.02
C GLY A 665 10.96 -5.90 21.95
N MET A 666 10.95 -6.95 21.12
CA MET A 666 9.86 -7.18 20.17
C MET A 666 8.66 -7.77 20.92
N LYS A 667 7.45 -7.26 20.65
CA LYS A 667 6.20 -7.73 21.26
C LYS A 667 5.33 -8.40 20.21
N ILE A 668 4.76 -9.55 20.57
CA ILE A 668 3.60 -10.13 19.88
C ILE A 668 2.43 -10.21 20.86
N ALA A 669 1.24 -9.84 20.41
CA ALA A 669 0.04 -9.81 21.25
C ALA A 669 -1.18 -10.33 20.49
N LEU A 670 -2.05 -11.09 21.16
CA LEU A 670 -3.33 -11.56 20.63
C LEU A 670 -4.45 -10.79 21.31
N PHE A 671 -5.31 -10.16 20.53
CA PHE A 671 -6.44 -9.37 21.00
C PHE A 671 -7.77 -10.04 20.67
N ASP A 672 -8.69 -10.00 21.63
CA ASP A 672 -10.11 -10.34 21.46
C ASP A 672 -10.91 -9.04 21.27
N VAL A 673 -11.58 -8.96 20.13
CA VAL A 673 -12.42 -7.83 19.70
C VAL A 673 -13.87 -8.27 19.45
N THR A 674 -14.29 -9.41 20.01
CA THR A 674 -15.68 -9.88 19.97
C THR A 674 -16.63 -8.83 20.58
N ASP A 675 -16.28 -8.30 21.76
CA ASP A 675 -16.90 -7.10 22.34
C ASP A 675 -16.04 -5.89 22.03
N VAL A 676 -16.29 -5.27 20.87
CA VAL A 676 -15.61 -4.07 20.37
C VAL A 676 -15.68 -2.87 21.30
N THR A 677 -16.63 -2.81 22.24
CA THR A 677 -16.69 -1.74 23.23
C THR A 677 -15.65 -1.92 24.33
N LYS A 678 -15.15 -3.15 24.49
CA LYS A 678 -14.18 -3.56 25.52
C LYS A 678 -13.17 -4.57 24.95
N PRO A 679 -12.33 -4.15 23.98
CA PRO A 679 -11.28 -5.01 23.44
C PRO A 679 -10.32 -5.45 24.54
N LYS A 680 -9.77 -6.67 24.44
CA LYS A 680 -8.91 -7.28 25.46
C LYS A 680 -7.65 -7.86 24.86
N GLU A 681 -6.52 -7.70 25.55
CA GLU A 681 -5.30 -8.48 25.29
C GLU A 681 -5.45 -9.85 25.97
N LEU A 682 -5.53 -10.92 25.17
CA LEU A 682 -5.64 -12.29 25.67
C LEU A 682 -4.28 -12.84 26.08
N PHE A 683 -3.30 -12.68 25.20
CA PHE A 683 -1.95 -13.19 25.37
C PHE A 683 -0.93 -12.20 24.84
N LYS A 684 0.24 -12.17 25.45
CA LYS A 684 1.40 -11.44 24.95
C LYS A 684 2.68 -12.23 25.19
N GLU A 685 3.65 -12.02 24.32
CA GLU A 685 5.01 -12.54 24.44
C GLU A 685 6.00 -11.44 24.06
N ILE A 686 7.07 -11.31 24.85
CA ILE A 686 8.17 -10.36 24.59
C ILE A 686 9.39 -11.16 24.17
N ILE A 687 9.89 -10.90 22.97
CA ILE A 687 11.05 -11.56 22.37
C ILE A 687 12.26 -10.64 22.52
N GLY A 688 13.26 -11.16 23.24
CA GLY A 688 14.55 -10.51 23.44
C GLY A 688 14.49 -9.17 24.18
N ASP A 689 15.58 -8.43 24.09
CA ASP A 689 15.75 -7.11 24.69
C ASP A 689 15.85 -5.99 23.64
N ARG A 690 16.12 -4.77 24.10
CA ARG A 690 16.30 -3.57 23.27
C ARG A 690 17.37 -3.84 22.22
N GLY A 691 16.97 -3.78 20.96
CA GLY A 691 17.79 -4.10 19.78
C GLY A 691 17.22 -5.26 18.98
N THR A 692 16.39 -6.11 19.60
CA THR A 692 15.71 -7.19 18.90
C THR A 692 14.83 -6.64 17.79
N HIS A 693 14.96 -7.19 16.59
CA HIS A 693 14.26 -6.74 15.40
C HIS A 693 13.76 -7.92 14.55
N SER A 694 12.81 -7.66 13.67
CA SER A 694 12.26 -8.61 12.72
C SER A 694 11.88 -7.86 11.45
N GLU A 695 12.18 -8.45 10.30
CA GLU A 695 11.78 -7.94 8.99
C GLU A 695 10.26 -7.71 8.91
N LEU A 696 9.46 -8.51 9.66
CA LEU A 696 8.01 -8.37 9.78
C LEU A 696 7.54 -6.98 10.23
N LEU A 697 8.34 -6.27 11.04
CA LEU A 697 7.93 -4.96 11.54
C LEU A 697 7.93 -3.89 10.45
N SER A 698 8.61 -4.13 9.33
CA SER A 698 8.67 -3.24 8.17
C SER A 698 8.09 -3.86 6.90
N ASP A 699 8.03 -5.19 6.82
CA ASP A 699 7.54 -5.95 5.68
C ASP A 699 6.63 -7.10 6.13
N HIS A 700 5.32 -6.87 5.99
CA HIS A 700 4.27 -7.82 6.33
C HIS A 700 4.39 -9.17 5.60
N LYS A 701 5.10 -9.23 4.46
CA LYS A 701 5.32 -10.46 3.69
C LYS A 701 6.27 -11.43 4.39
N ALA A 702 7.01 -10.97 5.41
CA ALA A 702 7.84 -11.82 6.25
C ALA A 702 7.02 -12.71 7.21
N LEU A 703 5.72 -12.44 7.39
CA LEU A 703 4.85 -13.27 8.20
C LEU A 703 4.36 -14.49 7.43
N LEU A 704 4.68 -15.67 7.96
CA LEU A 704 4.00 -16.90 7.59
C LEU A 704 2.91 -17.20 8.63
N PHE A 705 1.65 -17.14 8.21
CA PHE A 705 0.50 -17.45 9.07
C PHE A 705 -0.40 -18.48 8.40
N SER A 706 -0.80 -19.51 9.15
CA SER A 706 -1.84 -20.46 8.76
C SER A 706 -2.68 -20.82 9.97
N LYS A 707 -3.92 -20.32 9.99
CA LYS A 707 -4.89 -20.64 11.05
C LYS A 707 -5.16 -22.13 11.12
N GLU A 708 -5.37 -22.78 9.98
CA GLU A 708 -5.70 -24.21 9.89
C GLU A 708 -4.59 -25.11 10.44
N LYS A 709 -3.33 -24.75 10.20
CA LYS A 709 -2.16 -25.48 10.74
C LYS A 709 -1.75 -24.99 12.14
N GLY A 710 -2.45 -23.98 12.67
CA GLY A 710 -2.11 -23.29 13.92
C GLY A 710 -0.66 -22.78 13.93
N LEU A 711 -0.18 -22.28 12.78
CA LEU A 711 1.21 -21.92 12.51
C LEU A 711 1.36 -20.41 12.45
N LEU A 712 2.36 -19.90 13.16
CA LEU A 712 2.81 -18.51 13.10
C LEU A 712 4.34 -18.49 13.06
N ALA A 713 4.93 -18.01 11.98
CA ALA A 713 6.39 -17.98 11.82
C ALA A 713 6.88 -16.69 11.17
N PHE A 714 8.01 -16.18 11.66
CA PHE A 714 8.64 -14.95 11.16
C PHE A 714 10.14 -14.92 11.52
N PRO A 715 10.98 -14.21 10.75
CA PRO A 715 12.41 -14.08 11.05
C PRO A 715 12.65 -13.14 12.24
N VAL A 716 13.65 -13.41 13.06
CA VAL A 716 14.04 -12.57 14.21
C VAL A 716 15.56 -12.45 14.28
N GLU A 717 16.01 -11.22 14.43
CA GLU A 717 17.35 -10.86 14.90
C GLU A 717 17.27 -10.53 16.39
N LEU A 718 17.79 -11.43 17.22
CA LEU A 718 17.68 -11.39 18.67
C LEU A 718 18.86 -10.64 19.28
N HIS A 719 18.55 -9.63 20.09
CA HIS A 719 19.52 -8.93 20.93
C HIS A 719 19.18 -9.13 22.41
N GLU A 720 20.18 -9.41 23.24
CA GLU A 720 20.00 -9.64 24.68
C GLU A 720 20.99 -8.83 25.49
N ILE A 721 20.53 -8.29 26.63
CA ILE A 721 21.39 -7.55 27.56
C ILE A 721 22.03 -8.55 28.52
N LYS A 722 23.36 -8.65 28.49
CA LYS A 722 24.13 -9.45 29.45
C LYS A 722 24.12 -8.75 30.81
N ASN A 723 23.85 -9.49 31.89
CA ASN A 723 23.84 -9.01 33.28
C ASN A 723 22.81 -7.88 33.57
N LYS A 724 21.52 -8.16 33.32
CA LYS A 724 20.40 -7.23 33.60
C LYS A 724 20.40 -6.64 35.03
N GLU A 725 20.97 -7.36 35.99
CA GLU A 725 21.07 -6.99 37.40
C GLU A 725 22.00 -5.79 37.69
N GLN A 726 22.91 -5.44 36.77
CA GLN A 726 23.86 -4.33 36.95
C GLN A 726 23.39 -2.98 36.39
N LEU A 727 22.18 -2.91 35.82
CA LEU A 727 21.62 -1.66 35.35
C LEU A 727 21.24 -0.80 36.56
N ALA A 728 21.96 0.30 36.75
CA ALA A 728 21.72 1.22 37.86
C ALA A 728 20.32 1.86 37.74
N ASP A 729 19.60 1.92 38.86
CA ASP A 729 18.29 2.57 38.95
C ASP A 729 18.42 4.06 38.54
N GLY A 730 17.61 4.49 37.56
CA GLY A 730 17.66 5.83 36.98
C GLY A 730 18.67 6.06 35.84
N SER A 731 19.30 5.01 35.28
CA SER A 731 20.11 5.08 34.06
C SER A 731 19.29 4.75 32.79
N PHE A 732 19.75 5.21 31.62
CA PHE A 732 19.12 4.87 30.34
C PHE A 732 19.10 3.35 30.12
N PRO A 733 17.99 2.74 29.65
CA PRO A 733 17.94 1.31 29.39
C PRO A 733 19.04 0.89 28.42
N ALA A 734 19.81 -0.13 28.79
CA ALA A 734 20.92 -0.61 27.96
C ALA A 734 20.42 -1.19 26.63
N TYR A 735 21.31 -1.19 25.65
CA TYR A 735 21.10 -1.85 24.37
C TYR A 735 21.66 -3.27 24.43
N GLY A 736 20.92 -4.24 23.90
CA GLY A 736 21.31 -5.64 23.85
C GLY A 736 22.35 -5.93 22.78
N GLU A 737 23.11 -6.99 22.97
CA GLU A 737 24.08 -7.49 22.00
C GLU A 737 23.45 -8.60 21.14
N PHE A 738 23.84 -8.68 19.86
CA PHE A 738 23.43 -9.76 18.98
C PHE A 738 23.69 -11.12 19.62
N THR A 739 22.67 -11.99 19.59
CA THR A 739 22.74 -13.32 20.20
C THR A 739 22.27 -14.43 19.26
N TYR A 740 21.32 -14.14 18.37
CA TYR A 740 20.76 -15.14 17.46
C TYR A 740 20.12 -14.49 16.23
N GLN A 741 20.15 -15.20 15.10
CA GLN A 741 19.39 -14.86 13.89
C GLN A 741 18.72 -16.13 13.36
N GLY A 742 17.41 -16.07 13.09
CA GLY A 742 16.70 -17.19 12.49
C GLY A 742 15.18 -17.05 12.51
N ALA A 743 14.49 -18.07 12.03
CA ALA A 743 13.04 -18.16 12.09
C ALA A 743 12.57 -18.57 13.49
N TYR A 744 11.56 -17.87 14.02
CA TYR A 744 10.83 -18.28 15.21
C TYR A 744 9.53 -18.94 14.77
N ILE A 745 9.29 -20.17 15.23
CA ILE A 745 8.11 -20.96 14.86
C ILE A 745 7.21 -21.12 16.09
N TYR A 746 6.02 -20.54 16.04
CA TYR A 746 5.01 -20.60 17.08
C TYR A 746 3.82 -21.46 16.65
N GLY A 747 3.28 -22.20 17.61
CA GLY A 747 1.90 -22.62 17.62
C GLY A 747 1.02 -21.48 18.14
N ILE A 748 -0.14 -21.28 17.55
CA ILE A 748 -1.10 -20.28 18.01
C ILE A 748 -2.51 -20.87 18.11
N ASP A 749 -3.15 -20.67 19.25
CA ASP A 749 -4.58 -20.94 19.45
C ASP A 749 -5.19 -19.97 20.47
N LEU A 750 -6.51 -19.77 20.38
CA LEU A 750 -7.24 -18.80 21.21
C LEU A 750 -7.29 -19.15 22.71
N THR A 751 -6.89 -20.37 23.11
CA THR A 751 -6.97 -20.85 24.50
C THR A 751 -5.63 -20.92 25.22
N LYS A 752 -4.55 -21.25 24.52
CA LYS A 752 -3.20 -21.37 25.06
C LYS A 752 -2.27 -20.24 24.59
N GLY A 753 -2.71 -19.41 23.65
CA GLY A 753 -1.94 -18.27 23.15
C GLY A 753 -0.78 -18.67 22.26
N PHE A 754 0.35 -17.98 22.39
CA PHE A 754 1.58 -18.24 21.63
C PHE A 754 2.41 -19.34 22.29
N GLN A 755 2.77 -20.38 21.54
CA GLN A 755 3.55 -21.51 22.01
C GLN A 755 4.79 -21.67 21.13
N LEU A 756 5.96 -21.27 21.62
CA LEU A 756 7.20 -21.44 20.86
C LEU A 756 7.47 -22.93 20.62
N ARG A 757 7.35 -23.38 19.38
CA ARG A 757 7.67 -24.76 18.96
C ARG A 757 9.18 -24.94 18.80
N GLY A 758 9.86 -23.90 18.34
CA GLY A 758 11.31 -23.87 18.23
C GLY A 758 11.80 -22.78 17.30
N ARG A 759 13.11 -22.84 16.99
CA ARG A 759 13.81 -21.83 16.19
C ARG A 759 14.70 -22.52 15.16
N ILE A 760 14.79 -21.96 13.96
CA ILE A 760 15.61 -22.51 12.86
C ILE A 760 16.58 -21.42 12.38
N SER A 761 17.89 -21.69 12.46
CA SER A 761 18.93 -20.77 12.01
C SER A 761 19.73 -21.34 10.85
N HIS A 762 20.21 -20.46 9.98
CA HIS A 762 21.22 -20.78 8.98
C HIS A 762 22.65 -20.57 9.49
N LEU A 763 22.83 -19.87 10.62
CA LEU A 763 24.13 -19.70 11.28
C LEU A 763 24.56 -21.00 11.97
N SER A 764 25.83 -21.35 11.82
CA SER A 764 26.45 -22.43 12.59
C SER A 764 26.89 -21.94 13.98
N ASP A 765 27.19 -22.88 14.89
CA ASP A 765 27.78 -22.55 16.20
C ASP A 765 29.08 -21.75 16.07
N GLU A 766 29.85 -22.00 15.00
CA GLU A 766 31.06 -21.24 14.71
C GLU A 766 30.75 -19.80 14.29
N ASP A 767 29.72 -19.61 13.45
CA ASP A 767 29.28 -18.27 13.02
C ASP A 767 28.77 -17.46 14.23
N LEU A 768 27.98 -18.08 15.11
CA LEU A 768 27.50 -17.45 16.35
C LEU A 768 28.66 -17.09 17.29
N ARG A 769 29.68 -17.94 17.40
CA ARG A 769 30.86 -17.65 18.23
C ARG A 769 31.74 -16.53 17.63
N LYS A 770 31.75 -16.37 16.31
CA LYS A 770 32.41 -15.25 15.62
C LYS A 770 31.59 -13.97 15.63
N SER A 771 30.29 -14.08 15.90
CA SER A 771 29.39 -12.94 15.98
C SER A 771 29.80 -12.07 17.16
N GLY A 772 30.13 -10.81 16.86
CA GLY A 772 30.34 -9.78 17.87
C GLY A 772 29.01 -9.14 18.26
N GLN A 773 29.08 -7.92 18.77
CA GLN A 773 27.91 -7.13 19.17
C GLN A 773 26.85 -6.95 18.05
N TYR A 774 27.27 -7.00 16.78
CA TYR A 774 26.45 -6.70 15.60
C TYR A 774 26.16 -7.89 14.69
N GLY A 775 26.71 -9.08 14.95
CA GLY A 775 26.62 -10.23 14.05
C GLY A 775 27.89 -10.48 13.23
N TYR A 776 27.86 -11.43 12.28
CA TYR A 776 29.01 -11.78 11.43
C TYR A 776 28.65 -12.05 9.96
N ASP A 777 27.72 -12.97 9.68
CA ASP A 777 27.45 -13.48 8.31
C ASP A 777 26.01 -13.18 7.89
N TYR A 778 25.77 -11.96 7.37
CA TYR A 778 24.44 -11.51 6.98
C TYR A 778 23.86 -12.22 5.75
N ALA A 779 24.68 -12.91 4.93
CA ALA A 779 24.16 -13.71 3.82
C ALA A 779 23.39 -14.96 4.30
N LYS A 780 23.64 -15.38 5.54
CA LYS A 780 22.88 -16.44 6.22
C LYS A 780 21.70 -15.89 7.02
N THR A 781 21.38 -14.60 6.93
CA THR A 781 20.20 -14.06 7.60
C THR A 781 18.94 -14.68 7.01
N VAL A 782 18.19 -15.45 7.81
CA VAL A 782 16.85 -15.94 7.44
C VAL A 782 15.91 -14.75 7.28
N ARG A 783 15.30 -14.60 6.11
CA ARG A 783 14.44 -13.46 5.73
C ARG A 783 13.00 -13.86 5.42
N ARG A 784 12.79 -15.10 4.95
CA ARG A 784 11.47 -15.66 4.64
C ARG A 784 11.35 -17.10 5.12
N ILE A 785 10.12 -17.46 5.47
CA ILE A 785 9.70 -18.82 5.79
C ILE A 785 8.52 -19.15 4.91
N LEU A 786 8.58 -20.29 4.21
CA LEU A 786 7.51 -20.85 3.39
C LEU A 786 7.14 -22.24 3.92
N TYR A 787 6.00 -22.77 3.48
CA TYR A 787 5.72 -24.20 3.62
C TYR A 787 5.26 -24.81 2.30
N ALA A 788 5.54 -26.10 2.13
CA ALA A 788 4.90 -26.96 1.16
C ALA A 788 4.64 -28.31 1.84
N GLY A 789 3.38 -28.75 1.84
CA GLY A 789 2.90 -29.91 2.56
C GLY A 789 3.16 -29.83 4.07
N ASP A 790 3.95 -30.78 4.56
CA ASP A 790 4.37 -30.94 5.96
C ASP A 790 5.76 -30.35 6.25
N THR A 791 6.33 -29.58 5.32
CA THR A 791 7.70 -29.06 5.41
C THR A 791 7.71 -27.54 5.47
N LEU A 792 8.51 -27.00 6.40
CA LEU A 792 8.89 -25.59 6.48
C LEU A 792 10.21 -25.37 5.72
N TYR A 793 10.27 -24.30 4.94
CA TYR A 793 11.47 -23.87 4.24
C TYR A 793 11.90 -22.51 4.76
N THR A 794 13.11 -22.42 5.33
CA THR A 794 13.72 -21.15 5.72
C THR A 794 14.72 -20.69 4.67
N LEU A 795 14.70 -19.41 4.33
CA LEU A 795 15.38 -18.85 3.17
C LEU A 795 16.30 -17.69 3.56
N SER A 796 17.54 -17.74 3.08
CA SER A 796 18.53 -16.64 3.14
C SER A 796 19.22 -16.50 1.78
N ASP A 797 20.02 -15.44 1.61
CA ASP A 797 20.77 -15.22 0.36
C ASP A 797 21.77 -16.35 0.06
N ALA A 798 22.31 -16.98 1.12
CA ALA A 798 23.29 -18.06 1.03
C ALA A 798 22.71 -19.48 0.91
N MET A 799 21.49 -19.75 1.39
CA MET A 799 20.95 -21.10 1.41
C MET A 799 19.44 -21.18 1.66
N LEU A 800 18.88 -22.36 1.40
CA LEU A 800 17.60 -22.80 1.96
C LEU A 800 17.78 -24.02 2.88
N LYS A 801 16.93 -24.12 3.90
CA LYS A 801 16.81 -25.32 4.75
C LYS A 801 15.37 -25.81 4.77
N ALA A 802 15.20 -27.13 4.74
CA ALA A 802 13.92 -27.82 4.83
C ALA A 802 13.83 -28.51 6.19
N ASN A 803 12.77 -28.23 6.94
CA ASN A 803 12.52 -28.80 8.27
C ASN A 803 11.11 -29.37 8.35
N ARG A 804 10.92 -30.47 9.06
CA ARG A 804 9.56 -30.98 9.34
C ARG A 804 8.77 -29.94 10.12
N MET A 805 7.53 -29.68 9.75
CA MET A 805 6.70 -28.65 10.41
C MET A 805 6.33 -29.00 11.87
N ASP A 806 6.23 -30.30 12.19
CA ASP A 806 5.82 -30.80 13.50
C ASP A 806 6.94 -30.76 14.55
N SER A 807 8.11 -31.27 14.17
CA SER A 807 9.25 -31.56 15.03
C SER A 807 10.41 -30.59 14.82
N LEU A 808 10.37 -29.81 13.73
CA LEU A 808 11.43 -28.91 13.29
C LEU A 808 12.76 -29.62 12.98
N GLU A 809 12.76 -30.95 12.88
CA GLU A 809 13.92 -31.73 12.47
C GLU A 809 14.31 -31.37 11.03
N GLU A 810 15.60 -31.12 10.81
CA GLU A 810 16.12 -30.84 9.47
C GLU A 810 15.97 -32.07 8.58
N ARG A 811 15.32 -31.89 7.43
CA ARG A 811 15.16 -32.91 6.39
C ARG A 811 16.28 -32.83 5.36
N GLY A 812 16.64 -31.61 4.98
CA GLY A 812 17.64 -31.33 3.96
C GLY A 812 17.94 -29.85 3.87
N SER A 813 18.98 -29.50 3.12
CA SER A 813 19.37 -28.13 2.87
C SER A 813 20.05 -27.99 1.51
N LEU A 814 19.98 -26.81 0.93
CA LEU A 814 20.64 -26.46 -0.32
C LEU A 814 21.41 -25.17 -0.12
N ALA A 815 22.73 -25.24 -0.20
CA ALA A 815 23.58 -24.05 -0.25
C ALA A 815 23.58 -23.48 -1.67
N TYR A 816 23.42 -22.16 -1.78
CA TYR A 816 23.53 -21.47 -3.05
C TYR A 816 24.99 -21.18 -3.39
N PRO A 817 25.33 -21.14 -4.70
CA PRO A 817 26.63 -20.65 -5.14
C PRO A 817 26.85 -19.22 -4.67
N ALA A 818 28.06 -18.91 -4.19
CA ALA A 818 28.45 -17.56 -3.83
C ALA A 818 28.20 -16.60 -5.01
N ASP A 819 27.65 -15.43 -4.73
CA ASP A 819 27.43 -14.41 -5.73
C ASP A 819 28.78 -13.86 -6.22
N PRO A 820 29.12 -13.99 -7.52
CA PRO A 820 30.36 -13.46 -8.09
C PRO A 820 30.54 -11.94 -7.87
N GLU A 821 29.45 -11.18 -7.79
CA GLU A 821 29.48 -9.71 -7.64
C GLU A 821 29.46 -9.24 -6.18
N SER A 822 29.22 -10.12 -5.21
CA SER A 822 29.29 -9.79 -3.77
C SER A 822 30.68 -9.34 -3.30
N GLY A 823 31.72 -9.49 -4.13
CA GLY A 823 33.03 -8.90 -3.93
C GLY A 823 33.11 -7.38 -4.19
N ASN A 824 32.11 -6.79 -4.86
CA ASN A 824 32.07 -5.39 -5.26
C ASN A 824 30.95 -4.61 -4.52
N GLY A 825 31.12 -4.43 -3.21
CA GLY A 825 30.78 -3.18 -2.50
C GLY A 825 29.36 -2.58 -2.53
N TYR A 826 28.34 -3.22 -3.10
CA TYR A 826 26.98 -2.67 -3.20
C TYR A 826 25.87 -3.63 -2.73
N GLY A 827 26.19 -4.52 -1.80
CA GLY A 827 25.20 -5.16 -0.92
C GLY A 827 25.34 -4.59 0.49
N TYR A 828 24.31 -4.71 1.33
CA TYR A 828 24.28 -4.36 2.77
C TYR A 828 25.29 -5.17 3.61
N GLY A 829 26.56 -5.08 3.25
CA GLY A 829 27.68 -5.86 3.74
C GLY A 829 28.95 -5.06 3.60
N GLN A 830 28.98 -3.85 4.15
CA GLN A 830 30.27 -3.29 4.52
C GLN A 830 30.89 -4.23 5.56
N LYS A 831 32.03 -4.85 5.24
CA LYS A 831 33.01 -5.15 6.29
C LYS A 831 33.16 -3.85 7.09
N PRO A 832 32.99 -3.84 8.42
CA PRO A 832 33.22 -2.62 9.18
C PRO A 832 34.62 -2.13 8.83
N MET A 833 34.70 -0.92 8.25
CA MET A 833 35.97 -0.23 8.16
C MET A 833 36.53 -0.21 9.59
N PRO A 834 37.79 -0.61 9.83
CA PRO A 834 38.38 -0.42 11.13
C PRO A 834 38.29 1.07 11.45
N ILE A 835 37.40 1.41 12.38
CA ILE A 835 37.42 2.72 13.00
C ILE A 835 38.75 2.75 13.74
N ASP A 836 39.72 3.46 13.18
CA ASP A 836 40.93 3.82 13.91
C ASP A 836 40.48 4.57 15.15
N ILE A 837 40.55 3.87 16.27
CA ILE A 837 40.26 4.41 17.59
C ILE A 837 41.24 5.57 17.78
N MET A 838 40.74 6.80 17.79
CA MET A 838 41.52 7.94 18.27
C MET A 838 42.04 7.58 19.67
N PRO A 839 43.36 7.63 19.91
CA PRO A 839 43.91 7.24 21.19
C PRO A 839 43.32 8.12 22.29
N SER A 840 42.86 7.46 23.36
CA SER A 840 42.34 8.07 24.57
C SER A 840 43.26 9.18 25.07
N VAL A 841 42.76 10.41 25.13
CA VAL A 841 43.38 11.46 25.93
C VAL A 841 43.14 11.09 27.40
N THR A 842 44.15 10.50 28.02
CA THR A 842 44.24 10.38 29.47
C THR A 842 44.35 11.80 30.04
N ALA A 843 43.39 12.19 30.88
CA ALA A 843 43.54 13.33 31.76
C ALA A 843 44.50 12.94 32.91
N GLU A 844 45.61 13.66 33.04
CA GLU A 844 46.26 13.89 34.33
C GLU A 844 45.47 14.92 35.15
#